data_AF-A0A1Y1X3P0-F1
#
_entry.id   AF-A0A1Y1X3P0-F1
#
_cell.length_a   1.000
_cell.length_b   1.000
_cell.length_c   1.000
_cell.angle_alpha   90.00
_cell.angle_beta   90.00
_cell.angle_gamma   90.00
#
_symmetry.space_group_name_H-M   'P 1'
#
loop_
_entity.id
_entity.type
_entity.pdbx_description
1 polymer ?
#
loop_
_entity_poly.entity_id
_entity_poly.type
_entity_poly.pdbx_seq_one_letter_code
_entity_poly.pdbx_strand_id
1 'polypeptide(L)'
;MFIQSNSRKDKYGVELNKFLIDGIYCSKYDNVGNKVEKWKLYTPPCPYLRPVHYPDSIINPVCEDSSLQFINYDDNNTSIPYSVHLDNISNRLKKWDEWEKENKEGSVYYSDLKVSELVKDKYYPFDYGYKGEDTSNIGDVEYYNNVINSRMDEVPDPRRRRLFSFILFNSEYELLDLYLAEYYEIVDYFFIYEANTTFNGDPKPLYFTRALLETDRYDKFKDKLIPYPVKIIIDEDNGRGKAFPREHLARRTVISEGLKAVHARHGDLFFHADLDEFAKPHVLARMKKCGGWEHLQAGIGGGPKSFKDESVETYFINKNMNVTNRKNGEYIMDYERHKSIGLESQYLAYSFNIVEKSDIRTNFHPNLAIFDARRSLGQVSERKNRKPKEKRREYTDPLLNPNFDPYQGYMYTDNTNDLHIGKGYLGEFLRFETSSNTLKLKEQDKPVIWESAWHLSSFLPSIEHIYNKVTSYSHFNEFKIKEEMELKQDIINRIKSYKYLYGDEVKYKDTIIIVPDSYKQGYPYDFSFKYWDEIFKKKDTSKEVQDYLQMLHHEIPNQVWKNPICYSYMVDRDFGLTKDLWWQVIPKKLWKTVRFEKLDSETIDKLMPSIYSDLFKKEMLEEMAKENYDSNKESEKNKINDYKNN
;
A
#
# COMPACT_ATOMS: atom_id res chain seq x y z
N MET A 1 28.09 -9.66 6.83
CA MET A 1 28.18 -8.51 7.73
C MET A 1 27.03 -8.60 8.70
N PHE A 2 27.27 -8.41 10.00
CA PHE A 2 26.20 -8.38 11.00
C PHE A 2 25.68 -6.95 11.14
N ILE A 3 24.37 -6.77 11.02
CA ILE A 3 23.68 -5.48 11.16
C ILE A 3 22.78 -5.58 12.39
N GLN A 4 22.85 -4.58 13.26
CA GLN A 4 22.03 -4.49 14.46
C GLN A 4 21.66 -3.03 14.67
N SER A 5 20.49 -2.77 15.25
CA SER A 5 20.05 -1.43 15.60
C SER A 5 19.61 -1.37 17.06
N ASN A 6 19.66 -0.17 17.64
CA ASN A 6 19.08 0.07 18.96
C ASN A 6 17.54 0.13 18.86
N SER A 7 16.88 -0.12 20.00
CA SER A 7 15.44 0.15 20.17
C SER A 7 15.11 1.58 19.73
N ARG A 8 14.04 1.72 18.94
CA ARG A 8 13.50 2.99 18.46
C ARG A 8 11.99 2.93 18.58
N LYS A 9 11.47 3.42 19.71
CA LYS A 9 10.03 3.58 19.88
C LYS A 9 9.54 4.89 19.28
N ASP A 10 8.39 4.83 18.65
CA ASP A 10 7.67 6.03 18.21
C ASP A 10 7.01 6.73 19.41
N LYS A 11 6.29 7.83 19.15
CA LYS A 11 5.59 8.61 20.19
C LYS A 11 4.42 7.87 20.84
N TYR A 12 3.86 6.84 20.18
CA TYR A 12 2.79 6.01 20.74
C TYR A 12 3.32 4.82 21.53
N GLY A 13 4.59 4.44 21.36
CA GLY A 13 5.26 3.35 22.05
C GLY A 13 5.50 2.10 21.19
N VAL A 14 5.20 2.14 19.90
CA VAL A 14 5.46 1.07 18.92
C VAL A 14 6.97 0.97 18.69
N GLU A 15 7.51 -0.25 18.82
CA GLU A 15 8.93 -0.52 18.60
C GLU A 15 9.23 -0.65 17.10
N LEU A 16 9.73 0.43 16.50
CA LEU A 16 9.97 0.51 15.05
C LEU A 16 11.15 -0.36 14.61
N ASN A 17 12.14 -0.60 15.48
CA ASN A 17 13.32 -1.41 15.15
C ASN A 17 13.20 -2.86 15.66
N LYS A 18 11.98 -3.35 15.95
CA LYS A 18 11.73 -4.66 16.57
C LYS A 18 12.55 -5.80 15.96
N PHE A 19 12.64 -5.86 14.63
CA PHE A 19 13.32 -6.93 13.90
C PHE A 19 14.82 -6.68 13.63
N LEU A 20 15.37 -5.59 14.16
CA LEU A 20 16.78 -5.21 14.05
C LEU A 20 17.54 -5.30 15.38
N ILE A 21 16.83 -5.40 16.51
CA ILE A 21 17.42 -5.42 17.86
C ILE A 21 18.31 -6.65 18.05
N ASP A 22 17.88 -7.82 17.59
CA ASP A 22 18.66 -9.06 17.69
C ASP A 22 19.73 -9.19 16.58
N GLY A 23 19.67 -8.29 15.61
CA GLY A 23 20.55 -8.21 14.46
C GLY A 23 20.36 -9.31 13.41
N ILE A 24 20.89 -9.07 12.22
CA ILE A 24 20.79 -9.98 11.07
C ILE A 24 22.09 -9.98 10.26
N TYR A 25 22.42 -11.15 9.71
CA TYR A 25 23.52 -11.27 8.75
C TYR A 25 23.05 -10.99 7.32
N CYS A 26 23.81 -10.16 6.60
CA CYS A 26 23.63 -9.94 5.16
C CYS A 26 24.96 -9.99 4.41
N SER A 27 24.88 -10.16 3.08
CA SER A 27 26.03 -10.03 2.19
C SER A 27 26.51 -8.58 2.09
N LYS A 28 27.80 -8.39 1.77
CA LYS A 28 28.30 -7.10 1.29
C LYS A 28 28.03 -6.99 -0.21
N TYR A 29 27.75 -5.79 -0.70
CA TYR A 29 27.65 -5.54 -2.13
C TYR A 29 29.04 -5.32 -2.73
N ASP A 30 29.30 -5.89 -3.92
CA ASP A 30 30.46 -5.68 -4.81
C ASP A 30 31.88 -5.83 -4.23
N ASN A 31 32.09 -6.26 -2.99
CA ASN A 31 33.40 -6.27 -2.30
C ASN A 31 34.13 -4.90 -2.24
N VAL A 32 33.57 -3.83 -2.81
CA VAL A 32 34.15 -2.47 -2.89
C VAL A 32 33.54 -1.58 -1.81
N GLY A 33 34.18 -1.54 -0.65
CA GLY A 33 33.91 -0.55 0.41
C GLY A 33 32.71 -0.84 1.30
N ASN A 34 32.80 -0.39 2.56
CA ASN A 34 31.78 -0.66 3.57
C ASN A 34 30.56 0.29 3.52
N LYS A 35 30.59 1.43 2.83
CA LYS A 35 29.50 2.44 2.86
C LYS A 35 28.51 2.27 1.70
N VAL A 36 27.20 2.29 2.01
CA VAL A 36 26.10 2.16 1.03
C VAL A 36 26.18 3.19 -0.10
N GLU A 37 26.57 4.44 0.18
CA GLU A 37 26.64 5.53 -0.81
C GLU A 37 27.70 5.35 -1.92
N LYS A 38 28.51 4.28 -1.83
CA LYS A 38 29.52 3.90 -2.83
C LYS A 38 29.05 2.78 -3.75
N TRP A 39 27.89 2.19 -3.50
CA TRP A 39 27.36 1.08 -4.29
C TRP A 39 26.87 1.53 -5.65
N LYS A 40 27.03 0.64 -6.64
CA LYS A 40 26.63 0.88 -8.04
C LYS A 40 25.14 1.23 -8.18
N LEU A 41 24.29 0.61 -7.37
CA LEU A 41 22.83 0.79 -7.35
C LEU A 41 22.35 1.85 -6.35
N TYR A 42 23.27 2.53 -5.64
CA TYR A 42 22.86 3.62 -4.76
C TYR A 42 22.77 4.93 -5.56
N THR A 43 21.58 5.50 -5.58
CA THR A 43 21.31 6.83 -6.13
C THR A 43 21.20 7.87 -5.03
N PRO A 44 21.51 9.15 -5.30
CA PRO A 44 21.20 10.20 -4.35
C PRO A 44 19.68 10.40 -4.23
N PRO A 45 19.14 10.62 -3.02
CA PRO A 45 17.75 11.03 -2.87
C PRO A 45 17.50 12.37 -3.58
N CYS A 46 16.28 12.59 -4.04
CA CYS A 46 15.89 13.88 -4.59
C CYS A 46 16.10 14.99 -3.54
N PRO A 47 16.77 16.12 -3.86
CA PRO A 47 17.02 17.20 -2.88
C PRO A 47 15.73 17.76 -2.26
N TYR A 48 14.63 17.73 -3.02
CA TYR A 48 13.29 18.17 -2.62
C TYR A 48 12.37 17.00 -2.22
N LEU A 49 12.92 15.81 -1.94
CA LEU A 49 12.15 14.69 -1.39
C LEU A 49 11.56 15.09 -0.03
N ARG A 50 10.24 15.07 0.07
CA ARG A 50 9.47 15.37 1.28
C ARG A 50 8.11 14.68 1.20
N PRO A 51 7.43 14.51 2.34
CA PRO A 51 6.00 14.19 2.34
C PRO A 51 5.22 15.08 1.38
N VAL A 52 4.37 14.46 0.56
CA VAL A 52 3.42 15.22 -0.25
C VAL A 52 2.34 15.75 0.69
N HIS A 53 2.24 17.08 0.76
CA HIS A 53 1.11 17.74 1.41
C HIS A 53 -0.08 17.77 0.46
N TYR A 54 -1.18 17.11 0.85
CA TYR A 54 -2.43 17.10 0.08
C TYR A 54 -3.37 18.21 0.55
N PRO A 55 -4.24 18.74 -0.34
CA PRO A 55 -5.32 19.62 0.07
C PRO A 55 -6.22 18.98 1.13
N ASP A 56 -6.79 19.81 2.02
CA ASP A 56 -7.72 19.35 3.06
C ASP A 56 -8.91 18.56 2.49
N SER A 57 -9.38 18.91 1.29
CA SER A 57 -10.44 18.17 0.59
C SER A 57 -10.10 16.70 0.31
N ILE A 58 -8.81 16.35 0.28
CA ILE A 58 -8.33 14.98 0.09
C ILE A 58 -8.10 14.28 1.43
N ILE A 59 -7.33 14.88 2.34
CA ILE A 59 -6.92 14.23 3.60
C ILE A 59 -8.00 14.29 4.70
N ASN A 60 -8.92 15.25 4.62
CA ASN A 60 -10.04 15.44 5.52
C ASN A 60 -11.34 15.64 4.71
N PRO A 61 -11.77 14.63 3.92
CA PRO A 61 -12.93 14.76 3.05
C PRO A 61 -14.21 14.95 3.86
N VAL A 62 -15.14 15.76 3.33
CA VAL A 62 -16.53 15.81 3.82
C VAL A 62 -17.22 14.55 3.33
N CYS A 63 -17.36 13.56 4.21
CA CYS A 63 -17.78 12.21 3.83
C CYS A 63 -19.17 12.19 3.19
N GLU A 64 -20.10 12.98 3.72
CA GLU A 64 -21.48 13.12 3.24
C GLU A 64 -21.58 13.73 1.85
N ASP A 65 -20.57 14.46 1.40
CA ASP A 65 -20.51 14.98 0.04
C ASP A 65 -19.70 14.07 -0.87
N SER A 66 -18.97 13.09 -0.33
CA SER A 66 -17.97 12.31 -1.05
C SER A 66 -18.49 10.95 -1.51
N SER A 67 -17.76 10.35 -2.44
CA SER A 67 -18.08 9.03 -2.99
C SER A 67 -16.84 8.16 -3.17
N LEU A 68 -17.02 6.85 -3.41
CA LEU A 68 -16.01 5.96 -3.96
C LEU A 68 -16.52 5.33 -5.26
N GLN A 69 -15.67 5.29 -6.27
CA GLN A 69 -16.02 4.76 -7.59
C GLN A 69 -15.68 3.26 -7.66
N PHE A 70 -16.64 2.43 -8.06
CA PHE A 70 -16.47 0.99 -8.24
C PHE A 70 -16.70 0.58 -9.69
N ILE A 71 -15.99 -0.45 -10.17
CA ILE A 71 -16.15 -0.93 -11.54
C ILE A 71 -17.62 -1.30 -11.80
N ASN A 72 -18.16 -0.75 -12.88
CA ASN A 72 -19.48 -1.08 -13.37
C ASN A 72 -19.41 -2.18 -14.42
N TYR A 73 -19.51 -3.44 -13.99
CA TYR A 73 -19.46 -4.59 -14.88
C TYR A 73 -20.65 -4.69 -15.84
N ASP A 74 -21.73 -3.96 -15.59
CA ASP A 74 -22.95 -3.97 -16.40
C ASP A 74 -22.95 -2.90 -17.50
N ASP A 75 -21.99 -1.97 -17.48
CA ASP A 75 -21.84 -0.94 -18.51
C ASP A 75 -20.72 -1.29 -19.51
N ASN A 76 -21.13 -1.63 -20.73
CA ASN A 76 -20.21 -1.93 -21.83
C ASN A 76 -19.98 -0.72 -22.77
N ASN A 77 -20.65 0.42 -22.54
CA ASN A 77 -20.72 1.50 -23.53
C ASN A 77 -20.08 2.80 -23.04
N THR A 78 -20.35 3.22 -21.80
CA THR A 78 -19.90 4.52 -21.30
C THR A 78 -18.66 4.46 -20.41
N SER A 79 -18.33 3.27 -19.87
CA SER A 79 -17.25 3.08 -18.90
C SER A 79 -17.41 3.94 -17.63
N ILE A 80 -18.64 4.34 -17.28
CA ILE A 80 -18.91 5.15 -16.09
C ILE A 80 -19.05 4.20 -14.89
N PRO A 81 -18.24 4.39 -13.82
CA PRO A 81 -18.26 3.52 -12.65
C PRO A 81 -19.55 3.68 -11.84
N TYR A 82 -19.85 2.70 -11.00
CA TYR A 82 -20.80 2.91 -9.90
C TYR A 82 -20.21 3.91 -8.90
N SER A 83 -21.07 4.70 -8.27
CA SER A 83 -20.67 5.66 -7.24
C SER A 83 -21.30 5.27 -5.90
N VAL A 84 -20.46 4.95 -4.92
CA VAL A 84 -20.89 4.66 -3.54
C VAL A 84 -20.80 5.93 -2.73
N HIS A 85 -21.94 6.42 -2.27
CA HIS A 85 -22.04 7.54 -1.34
C HIS A 85 -21.40 7.17 0.01
N LEU A 86 -20.50 8.02 0.51
CA LEU A 86 -19.85 7.84 1.80
C LEU A 86 -20.62 8.58 2.91
N ASP A 87 -20.25 8.30 4.16
CA ASP A 87 -20.88 8.94 5.33
C ASP A 87 -19.86 8.99 6.48
N ASN A 88 -20.01 9.96 7.37
CA ASN A 88 -19.16 10.05 8.55
C ASN A 88 -19.40 8.85 9.48
N ILE A 89 -18.34 8.28 10.04
CA ILE A 89 -18.40 7.08 10.89
C ILE A 89 -19.33 7.31 12.11
N SER A 90 -19.42 8.54 12.63
CA SER A 90 -20.33 8.88 13.73
C SER A 90 -21.80 8.68 13.34
N ASN A 91 -22.18 9.07 12.12
CA ASN A 91 -23.53 8.85 11.60
C ASN A 91 -23.78 7.37 11.34
N ARG A 92 -22.76 6.66 10.85
CA ARG A 92 -22.83 5.21 10.61
C ARG A 92 -23.10 4.44 11.91
N LEU A 93 -22.44 4.79 13.01
CA LEU A 93 -22.70 4.20 14.34
C LEU A 93 -24.15 4.44 14.81
N LYS A 94 -24.69 5.65 14.62
CA LYS A 94 -26.09 5.95 14.97
C LYS A 94 -27.08 5.14 14.13
N LYS A 95 -26.89 5.12 12.81
CA LYS A 95 -27.71 4.32 11.88
C LYS A 95 -27.63 2.83 12.18
N TRP A 96 -26.48 2.36 12.66
CA TRP A 96 -26.31 0.99 13.14
C TRP A 96 -27.21 0.72 14.36
N ASP A 97 -27.14 1.57 15.38
CA ASP A 97 -27.93 1.40 16.60
C ASP A 97 -29.45 1.44 16.33
N GLU A 98 -29.88 2.31 15.40
CA GLU A 98 -31.28 2.38 14.95
C GLU A 98 -31.69 1.08 14.22
N TRP A 99 -30.87 0.66 13.26
CA TRP A 99 -31.13 -0.56 12.49
C TRP A 99 -31.16 -1.81 13.37
N GLU A 100 -30.24 -1.94 14.33
CA GLU A 100 -30.16 -3.09 15.23
C GLU A 100 -31.40 -3.20 16.14
N LYS A 101 -31.96 -2.06 16.60
CA LYS A 101 -33.20 -2.04 17.40
C LYS A 101 -34.40 -2.55 16.63
N GLU A 102 -34.49 -2.23 15.34
CA GLU A 102 -35.57 -2.63 14.45
C GLU A 102 -35.40 -4.06 13.91
N ASN A 103 -34.16 -4.55 13.85
CA ASN A 103 -33.78 -5.82 13.22
C ASN A 103 -33.11 -6.77 14.21
N LYS A 104 -33.71 -6.94 15.41
CA LYS A 104 -33.17 -7.81 16.49
C LYS A 104 -32.89 -9.25 16.06
N GLU A 105 -33.61 -9.75 15.04
CA GLU A 105 -33.44 -11.09 14.46
C GLU A 105 -32.87 -11.05 13.02
N GLY A 106 -32.55 -9.86 12.50
CA GLY A 106 -32.26 -9.64 11.07
C GLY A 106 -30.83 -10.02 10.67
N SER A 107 -30.72 -11.05 9.82
CA SER A 107 -29.50 -11.35 9.07
C SER A 107 -29.58 -10.75 7.67
N VAL A 108 -28.62 -9.89 7.33
CA VAL A 108 -28.39 -9.49 5.93
C VAL A 108 -27.34 -10.42 5.34
N TYR A 109 -27.72 -11.18 4.32
CA TYR A 109 -26.84 -12.11 3.61
C TYR A 109 -26.17 -11.39 2.44
N TYR A 110 -25.13 -10.61 2.73
CA TYR A 110 -24.36 -9.86 1.74
C TYR A 110 -23.66 -10.75 0.69
N SER A 111 -23.43 -12.02 1.01
CA SER A 111 -22.89 -13.03 0.10
C SER A 111 -23.80 -13.32 -1.10
N ASP A 112 -25.10 -13.07 -0.94
CA ASP A 112 -26.13 -13.43 -1.92
C ASP A 112 -26.48 -12.24 -2.83
N LEU A 113 -25.95 -11.06 -2.52
CA LEU A 113 -26.23 -9.81 -3.22
C LEU A 113 -25.11 -9.46 -4.19
N LYS A 114 -25.52 -8.97 -5.37
CA LYS A 114 -24.58 -8.49 -6.39
C LYS A 114 -24.00 -7.13 -6.01
N VAL A 115 -22.81 -6.79 -6.52
CA VAL A 115 -22.19 -5.47 -6.35
C VAL A 115 -23.15 -4.37 -6.81
N SER A 116 -23.83 -4.54 -7.95
CA SER A 116 -24.82 -3.57 -8.46
C SER A 116 -26.02 -3.33 -7.52
N GLU A 117 -26.27 -4.24 -6.58
CA GLU A 117 -27.29 -4.09 -5.54
C GLU A 117 -26.74 -3.48 -4.25
N LEU A 118 -25.43 -3.58 -4.03
CA LEU A 118 -24.71 -3.11 -2.84
C LEU A 118 -24.12 -1.70 -2.99
N VAL A 119 -24.19 -1.12 -4.19
CA VAL A 119 -23.71 0.24 -4.49
C VAL A 119 -24.84 1.27 -4.63
N LYS A 120 -26.11 0.87 -4.45
CA LYS A 120 -27.25 1.81 -4.50
C LYS A 120 -27.20 2.78 -3.32
N ASP A 121 -27.61 4.02 -3.52
CA ASP A 121 -27.69 5.05 -2.46
C ASP A 121 -28.80 4.74 -1.44
N LYS A 122 -28.47 3.86 -0.51
CA LYS A 122 -29.28 3.50 0.65
C LYS A 122 -28.35 3.07 1.78
N TYR A 123 -28.91 2.99 2.98
CA TYR A 123 -28.16 2.49 4.12
C TYR A 123 -27.97 0.95 4.04
N TYR A 124 -26.72 0.51 3.94
CA TYR A 124 -26.31 -0.88 4.18
C TYR A 124 -25.78 -0.99 5.61
N PRO A 125 -26.42 -1.78 6.50
CA PRO A 125 -25.95 -1.91 7.87
C PRO A 125 -24.54 -2.50 7.96
N PHE A 126 -23.71 -1.93 8.83
CA PHE A 126 -22.37 -2.43 9.12
C PHE A 126 -22.07 -2.25 10.60
N ASP A 127 -21.76 -3.35 11.28
CA ASP A 127 -21.40 -3.42 12.69
C ASP A 127 -19.90 -3.15 12.85
N TYR A 128 -19.56 -2.00 13.42
CA TYR A 128 -18.16 -1.69 13.76
C TYR A 128 -17.67 -2.41 15.01
N GLY A 129 -18.54 -3.07 15.78
CA GLY A 129 -18.21 -3.69 17.06
C GLY A 129 -17.91 -2.70 18.19
N TYR A 130 -18.06 -1.40 17.95
CA TYR A 130 -17.71 -0.35 18.90
C TYR A 130 -18.90 0.06 19.77
N LYS A 131 -18.68 0.14 21.08
CA LYS A 131 -19.70 0.52 22.08
C LYS A 131 -19.26 1.65 23.02
N GLY A 132 -18.10 2.25 22.75
CA GLY A 132 -17.54 3.32 23.57
C GLY A 132 -18.08 4.70 23.19
N GLU A 133 -17.65 5.72 23.93
CA GLU A 133 -17.99 7.12 23.66
C GLU A 133 -17.16 7.75 22.54
N ASP A 134 -17.40 9.01 22.20
CA ASP A 134 -16.51 9.78 21.33
C ASP A 134 -15.19 10.09 22.00
N THR A 135 -14.09 9.70 21.36
CA THR A 135 -12.74 9.92 21.89
C THR A 135 -12.05 11.15 21.31
N SER A 136 -12.73 11.98 20.51
CA SER A 136 -12.16 13.19 19.89
C SER A 136 -11.60 14.21 20.87
N ASN A 137 -12.03 14.19 22.14
CA ASN A 137 -11.48 15.01 23.22
C ASN A 137 -10.13 14.49 23.77
N ILE A 138 -9.74 13.25 23.48
CA ILE A 138 -8.48 12.63 23.90
C ILE A 138 -7.40 12.92 22.86
N GLY A 139 -6.27 13.49 23.29
CA GLY A 139 -5.13 13.76 22.40
C GLY A 139 -4.58 12.50 21.73
N ASP A 140 -4.10 12.61 20.49
CA ASP A 140 -3.62 11.46 19.69
C ASP A 140 -2.58 10.59 20.40
N VAL A 141 -1.62 11.21 21.10
CA VAL A 141 -0.55 10.49 21.80
C VAL A 141 -1.13 9.58 22.89
N GLU A 142 -2.00 10.13 23.74
CA GLU A 142 -2.67 9.38 24.80
C GLU A 142 -3.57 8.28 24.21
N TYR A 143 -4.39 8.64 23.22
CA TYR A 143 -5.33 7.71 22.60
C TYR A 143 -4.60 6.51 21.97
N TYR A 144 -3.64 6.75 21.08
CA TYR A 144 -2.97 5.66 20.39
C TYR A 144 -2.02 4.86 21.29
N ASN A 145 -1.45 5.48 22.34
CA ASN A 145 -0.73 4.73 23.37
C ASN A 145 -1.67 3.75 24.10
N ASN A 146 -2.89 4.18 24.43
CA ASN A 146 -3.90 3.28 25.01
C ASN A 146 -4.31 2.17 24.03
N VAL A 147 -4.51 2.49 22.75
CA VAL A 147 -4.90 1.51 21.72
C VAL A 147 -3.86 0.40 21.53
N ILE A 148 -2.56 0.72 21.46
CA ILE A 148 -1.55 -0.33 21.24
C ILE A 148 -1.37 -1.26 22.45
N ASN A 149 -1.77 -0.79 23.65
CA ASN A 149 -1.71 -1.52 24.91
C ASN A 149 -3.07 -2.12 25.33
N SER A 150 -4.15 -1.84 24.59
CA SER A 150 -5.48 -2.40 24.87
C SER A 150 -5.52 -3.90 24.60
N ARG A 151 -6.51 -4.59 25.17
CA ARG A 151 -6.71 -6.00 24.85
C ARG A 151 -7.20 -6.14 23.40
N MET A 152 -6.87 -7.28 22.78
CA MET A 152 -7.31 -7.58 21.40
C MET A 152 -8.84 -7.75 21.28
N ASP A 153 -9.51 -8.08 22.39
CA ASP A 153 -10.97 -8.19 22.48
C ASP A 153 -11.67 -6.88 22.85
N GLU A 154 -10.94 -5.76 22.90
CA GLU A 154 -11.45 -4.40 23.07
C GLU A 154 -11.39 -3.66 21.72
N VAL A 155 -12.53 -3.11 21.29
CA VAL A 155 -12.65 -2.43 19.99
C VAL A 155 -12.32 -0.94 20.15
N PRO A 156 -11.28 -0.41 19.47
CA PRO A 156 -11.00 1.02 19.46
C PRO A 156 -12.07 1.83 18.74
N ASP A 157 -12.03 3.15 18.94
CA ASP A 157 -12.93 4.08 18.27
C ASP A 157 -12.71 4.09 16.74
N PRO A 158 -13.70 3.64 15.93
CA PRO A 158 -13.53 3.51 14.48
C PRO A 158 -13.39 4.86 13.78
N ARG A 159 -13.80 5.98 14.41
CA ARG A 159 -13.58 7.35 13.89
C ARG A 159 -12.08 7.69 13.79
N ARG A 160 -11.24 6.94 14.48
CA ARG A 160 -9.77 7.13 14.56
C ARG A 160 -9.00 5.91 14.04
N ARG A 161 -9.63 5.08 13.18
CA ARG A 161 -8.99 3.90 12.60
C ARG A 161 -7.70 4.24 11.86
N ARG A 162 -6.72 3.34 11.95
CA ARG A 162 -5.40 3.51 11.35
C ARG A 162 -5.32 2.82 9.99
N LEU A 163 -4.32 3.16 9.20
CA LEU A 163 -4.01 2.55 7.91
C LEU A 163 -2.53 2.14 7.86
N PHE A 164 -2.27 0.88 7.53
CA PHE A 164 -0.92 0.33 7.43
C PHE A 164 -0.57 -0.11 6.01
N SER A 165 0.66 0.16 5.59
CA SER A 165 1.20 -0.27 4.30
C SER A 165 2.20 -1.40 4.49
N PHE A 166 1.96 -2.54 3.83
CA PHE A 166 2.81 -3.74 3.89
C PHE A 166 3.41 -4.02 2.51
N ILE A 167 4.71 -3.79 2.35
CA ILE A 167 5.40 -3.87 1.06
C ILE A 167 6.61 -4.79 1.06
N LEU A 168 6.92 -5.32 -0.12
CA LEU A 168 8.16 -6.04 -0.38
C LEU A 168 9.15 -5.08 -1.07
N PHE A 169 10.37 -4.99 -0.53
CA PHE A 169 11.43 -4.15 -1.08
C PHE A 169 12.62 -4.98 -1.57
N ASN A 170 13.22 -4.57 -2.70
CA ASN A 170 14.46 -5.14 -3.19
C ASN A 170 15.60 -4.11 -3.30
N SER A 171 15.64 -3.30 -4.36
CA SER A 171 16.75 -2.36 -4.64
C SER A 171 16.29 -1.05 -5.29
N GLU A 172 14.99 -0.83 -5.41
CA GLU A 172 14.38 0.27 -6.14
C GLU A 172 14.21 1.51 -5.24
N TYR A 173 15.33 2.12 -4.86
CA TYR A 173 15.33 3.22 -3.90
C TYR A 173 14.47 4.42 -4.32
N GLU A 174 14.42 4.76 -5.61
CA GLU A 174 13.63 5.89 -6.13
C GLU A 174 12.14 5.64 -6.00
N LEU A 175 11.71 4.40 -6.25
CA LEU A 175 10.32 3.99 -6.06
C LEU A 175 9.97 4.02 -4.57
N LEU A 176 10.87 3.56 -3.68
CA LEU A 176 10.62 3.65 -2.24
C LEU A 176 10.55 5.10 -1.75
N ASP A 177 11.44 5.97 -2.21
CA ASP A 177 11.39 7.40 -1.88
C ASP A 177 10.03 8.01 -2.29
N LEU A 178 9.59 7.72 -3.51
CA LEU A 178 8.30 8.17 -4.04
C LEU A 178 7.13 7.62 -3.21
N TYR A 179 7.16 6.32 -2.93
CA TYR A 179 6.14 5.60 -2.15
C TYR A 179 5.97 6.18 -0.75
N LEU A 180 7.07 6.39 -0.04
CA LEU A 180 7.05 6.99 1.30
C LEU A 180 6.53 8.42 1.25
N ALA A 181 6.95 9.22 0.27
CA ALA A 181 6.52 10.60 0.11
C ALA A 181 5.01 10.74 -0.18
N GLU A 182 4.46 9.93 -1.09
CA GLU A 182 3.03 9.93 -1.42
C GLU A 182 2.15 9.57 -0.21
N TYR A 183 2.59 8.59 0.58
CA TYR A 183 1.71 8.04 1.61
C TYR A 183 1.94 8.58 3.01
N TYR A 184 2.98 9.39 3.24
CA TYR A 184 3.38 9.80 4.58
C TYR A 184 2.24 10.47 5.38
N GLU A 185 1.38 11.28 4.76
CA GLU A 185 0.28 11.93 5.48
C GLU A 185 -0.92 11.01 5.76
N ILE A 186 -1.03 9.89 5.05
CA ILE A 186 -2.22 9.04 5.07
C ILE A 186 -1.96 7.74 5.85
N VAL A 187 -0.79 7.14 5.66
CA VAL A 187 -0.38 5.88 6.29
C VAL A 187 0.22 6.15 7.68
N ASP A 188 -0.16 5.33 8.65
CA ASP A 188 0.34 5.41 10.02
C ASP A 188 1.67 4.67 10.18
N TYR A 189 1.83 3.52 9.52
CA TYR A 189 3.09 2.76 9.50
C TYR A 189 3.36 2.07 8.17
N PHE A 190 4.63 2.06 7.78
CA PHE A 190 5.16 1.29 6.65
C PHE A 190 5.94 0.10 7.17
N PHE A 191 5.42 -1.10 6.93
CA PHE A 191 6.11 -2.34 7.21
C PHE A 191 6.81 -2.82 5.94
N ILE A 192 8.14 -2.86 5.97
CA ILE A 192 8.95 -3.07 4.77
C ILE A 192 9.70 -4.40 4.91
N TYR A 193 9.22 -5.41 4.19
CA TYR A 193 9.89 -6.70 4.08
C TYR A 193 11.10 -6.58 3.16
N GLU A 194 12.26 -7.04 3.60
CA GLU A 194 13.46 -7.07 2.78
C GLU A 194 14.22 -8.41 2.96
N ALA A 195 14.25 -9.24 1.92
CA ALA A 195 15.04 -10.48 1.96
C ALA A 195 16.54 -10.20 1.81
N ASN A 196 17.39 -11.02 2.42
CA ASN A 196 18.84 -11.03 2.17
C ASN A 196 19.27 -11.92 0.98
N THR A 197 18.31 -12.37 0.18
CA THR A 197 18.52 -13.09 -1.08
C THR A 197 17.69 -12.45 -2.19
N THR A 198 18.13 -12.61 -3.45
CA THR A 198 17.30 -12.32 -4.62
C THR A 198 16.13 -13.29 -4.68
N PHE A 199 15.18 -12.99 -5.56
CA PHE A 199 14.06 -13.87 -5.87
C PHE A 199 14.53 -15.26 -6.34
N ASN A 200 15.61 -15.29 -7.12
CA ASN A 200 16.29 -16.51 -7.58
C ASN A 200 17.14 -17.20 -6.51
N GLY A 201 17.38 -16.56 -5.36
CA GLY A 201 18.03 -17.16 -4.18
C GLY A 201 19.49 -16.76 -3.99
N ASP A 202 20.02 -15.89 -4.85
CA ASP A 202 21.40 -15.41 -4.74
C ASP A 202 21.52 -14.47 -3.55
N PRO A 203 22.58 -14.57 -2.72
CA PRO A 203 22.77 -13.67 -1.59
C PRO A 203 22.86 -12.20 -2.04
N LYS A 204 22.08 -11.31 -1.41
CA LYS A 204 22.08 -9.87 -1.67
C LYS A 204 22.26 -9.05 -0.39
N PRO A 205 22.76 -7.82 -0.45
CA PRO A 205 22.69 -6.91 0.68
C PRO A 205 21.25 -6.54 1.03
N LEU A 206 21.03 -6.13 2.28
CA LEU A 206 19.82 -5.46 2.71
C LEU A 206 19.92 -3.96 2.38
N TYR A 207 19.66 -3.61 1.13
CA TYR A 207 19.71 -2.25 0.58
C TYR A 207 18.94 -1.23 1.43
N PHE A 208 17.65 -1.46 1.69
CA PHE A 208 16.81 -0.53 2.47
C PHE A 208 17.29 -0.45 3.92
N THR A 209 17.45 -1.60 4.58
CA THR A 209 17.86 -1.66 5.99
C THR A 209 19.18 -0.95 6.21
N ARG A 210 20.13 -1.11 5.29
CA ARG A 210 21.42 -0.43 5.39
C ARG A 210 21.34 1.05 5.08
N ALA A 211 20.58 1.47 4.07
CA ALA A 211 20.35 2.88 3.82
C ALA A 211 19.69 3.57 5.03
N LEU A 212 18.71 2.92 5.67
CA LEU A 212 18.05 3.41 6.87
C LEU A 212 19.01 3.61 8.07
N LEU A 213 20.01 2.75 8.23
CA LEU A 213 20.91 2.77 9.39
C LEU A 213 22.22 3.55 9.14
N GLU A 214 22.67 3.64 7.90
CA GLU A 214 24.00 4.17 7.56
C GLU A 214 23.95 5.53 6.85
N THR A 215 22.78 6.00 6.42
CA THR A 215 22.61 7.27 5.70
C THR A 215 21.45 8.09 6.26
N ASP A 216 21.35 9.34 5.79
CA ASP A 216 20.28 10.30 6.10
C ASP A 216 19.07 10.22 5.14
N ARG A 217 19.06 9.24 4.21
CA ARG A 217 18.05 9.14 3.13
C ARG A 217 16.61 9.13 3.66
N TYR A 218 16.36 8.45 4.78
CA TYR A 218 15.02 8.21 5.31
C TYR A 218 14.71 8.99 6.59
N ASP A 219 15.54 9.97 6.98
CA ASP A 219 15.37 10.70 8.24
C ASP A 219 14.03 11.41 8.38
N LYS A 220 13.43 11.85 7.27
CA LYS A 220 12.10 12.52 7.23
C LYS A 220 10.91 11.57 7.38
N PHE A 221 11.13 10.26 7.26
CA PHE A 221 10.05 9.25 7.25
C PHE A 221 10.19 8.24 8.39
N LYS A 222 11.36 8.21 9.06
CA LYS A 222 11.77 7.13 9.96
C LYS A 222 10.89 6.90 11.18
N ASP A 223 10.06 7.87 11.55
CA ASP A 223 9.07 7.78 12.63
C ASP A 223 7.91 6.84 12.30
N LYS A 224 7.76 6.43 11.03
CA LYS A 224 6.74 5.48 10.56
C LYS A 224 7.30 4.19 9.94
N LEU A 225 8.62 4.06 9.83
CA LEU A 225 9.26 2.92 9.14
C LEU A 225 9.55 1.77 10.10
N ILE A 226 9.02 0.59 9.77
CA ILE A 226 9.29 -0.68 10.44
C ILE A 226 10.02 -1.61 9.46
N PRO A 227 11.36 -1.67 9.49
CA PRO A 227 12.15 -2.62 8.70
C PRO A 227 11.93 -4.05 9.19
N TYR A 228 11.65 -4.95 8.25
CA TYR A 228 11.58 -6.39 8.49
C TYR A 228 12.55 -7.13 7.55
N PRO A 229 13.84 -7.17 7.91
CA PRO A 229 14.80 -7.92 7.13
C PRO A 229 14.67 -9.42 7.42
N VAL A 230 14.65 -10.24 6.37
CA VAL A 230 14.36 -11.67 6.47
C VAL A 230 15.44 -12.49 5.78
N LYS A 231 15.81 -13.59 6.44
CA LYS A 231 16.58 -14.67 5.82
C LYS A 231 15.63 -15.68 5.21
N ILE A 232 15.60 -15.78 3.89
CA ILE A 232 14.84 -16.83 3.21
C ILE A 232 15.57 -18.16 3.36
N ILE A 233 14.86 -19.19 3.82
CA ILE A 233 15.41 -20.54 4.03
C ILE A 233 14.76 -21.61 3.13
N ILE A 234 13.86 -21.22 2.22
CA ILE A 234 13.14 -22.13 1.34
C ILE A 234 13.94 -22.39 0.06
N ASP A 235 14.09 -23.67 -0.26
CA ASP A 235 14.76 -24.16 -1.46
C ASP A 235 13.94 -25.22 -2.22
N GLU A 236 12.62 -25.02 -2.27
CA GLU A 236 11.67 -25.92 -2.94
C GLU A 236 11.33 -25.45 -4.35
N ASP A 237 11.08 -26.39 -5.26
CA ASP A 237 10.54 -26.12 -6.60
C ASP A 237 9.12 -26.68 -6.69
N ASN A 238 8.14 -25.81 -6.95
CA ASN A 238 6.73 -26.18 -7.06
C ASN A 238 6.32 -26.55 -8.51
N GLY A 239 7.29 -26.80 -9.39
CA GLY A 239 7.09 -27.07 -10.81
C GLY A 239 7.03 -25.82 -11.68
N ARG A 240 7.10 -24.63 -11.08
CA ARG A 240 7.26 -23.32 -11.76
C ARG A 240 8.59 -22.64 -11.40
N GLY A 241 9.51 -23.37 -10.78
CA GLY A 241 10.78 -22.87 -10.29
C GLY A 241 10.75 -22.51 -8.80
N LYS A 242 11.95 -22.30 -8.24
CA LYS A 242 12.16 -22.08 -6.80
C LYS A 242 11.75 -20.70 -6.27
N ALA A 243 11.33 -19.82 -7.16
CA ALA A 243 11.12 -18.42 -6.83
C ALA A 243 9.70 -18.13 -6.30
N PHE A 244 8.67 -18.76 -6.88
CA PHE A 244 7.28 -18.61 -6.43
C PHE A 244 7.06 -19.07 -4.97
N PRO A 245 7.62 -20.21 -4.51
CA PRO A 245 7.53 -20.59 -3.10
C PRO A 245 8.06 -19.51 -2.16
N ARG A 246 9.16 -18.84 -2.52
CA ARG A 246 9.74 -17.75 -1.72
C ARG A 246 8.82 -16.54 -1.69
N GLU A 247 8.18 -16.22 -2.82
CA GLU A 247 7.22 -15.13 -2.92
C GLU A 247 5.99 -15.36 -2.05
N HIS A 248 5.36 -16.53 -2.15
CA HIS A 248 4.15 -16.85 -1.41
C HIS A 248 4.39 -16.74 0.09
N LEU A 249 5.55 -17.21 0.57
CA LEU A 249 5.89 -17.10 1.99
C LEU A 249 6.31 -15.69 2.40
N ALA A 250 6.97 -14.91 1.52
CA ALA A 250 7.17 -13.48 1.78
C ALA A 250 5.82 -12.76 1.95
N ARG A 251 4.85 -13.01 1.05
CA ARG A 251 3.49 -12.45 1.13
C ARG A 251 2.72 -12.93 2.36
N ARG A 252 2.93 -14.17 2.81
CA ARG A 252 2.30 -14.67 4.05
C ARG A 252 2.89 -14.04 5.31
N THR A 253 4.22 -13.96 5.37
CA THR A 253 4.95 -13.44 6.54
C THR A 253 4.83 -11.93 6.65
N VAL A 254 4.81 -11.18 5.54
CA VAL A 254 4.65 -9.72 5.58
C VAL A 254 3.30 -9.31 6.20
N ILE A 255 2.23 -10.05 5.92
CA ILE A 255 0.92 -9.78 6.53
C ILE A 255 0.94 -10.12 8.02
N SER A 256 1.32 -11.35 8.37
CA SER A 256 1.25 -11.82 9.76
C SER A 256 2.17 -11.03 10.69
N GLU A 257 3.43 -10.82 10.31
CA GLU A 257 4.39 -10.07 11.12
C GLU A 257 4.15 -8.56 11.06
N GLY A 258 3.64 -8.04 9.95
CA GLY A 258 3.23 -6.64 9.83
C GLY A 258 2.12 -6.27 10.80
N LEU A 259 1.04 -7.06 10.85
CA LEU A 259 -0.09 -6.84 11.78
C LEU A 259 0.34 -6.88 13.25
N LYS A 260 1.28 -7.77 13.60
CA LYS A 260 1.87 -7.83 14.94
C LYS A 260 2.73 -6.60 15.24
N ALA A 261 3.57 -6.19 14.29
CA ALA A 261 4.52 -5.10 14.48
C ALA A 261 3.83 -3.75 14.69
N VAL A 262 2.72 -3.51 14.00
CA VAL A 262 1.93 -2.26 14.11
C VAL A 262 0.90 -2.27 15.25
N HIS A 263 0.84 -3.36 16.03
CA HIS A 263 -0.18 -3.56 17.06
C HIS A 263 -1.60 -3.37 16.50
N ALA A 264 -1.93 -4.03 15.38
CA ALA A 264 -3.23 -3.87 14.73
C ALA A 264 -4.38 -4.22 15.70
N ARG A 265 -5.49 -3.50 15.57
CA ARG A 265 -6.74 -3.65 16.35
C ARG A 265 -7.95 -3.63 15.43
N HIS A 266 -9.08 -4.13 15.93
CA HIS A 266 -10.30 -4.29 15.15
C HIS A 266 -10.67 -2.98 14.42
N GLY A 267 -10.95 -3.07 13.12
CA GLY A 267 -11.34 -1.92 12.31
C GLY A 267 -10.18 -1.11 11.72
N ASP A 268 -8.93 -1.35 12.14
CA ASP A 268 -7.77 -0.82 11.42
C ASP A 268 -7.75 -1.36 9.98
N LEU A 269 -7.24 -0.55 9.07
CA LEU A 269 -7.06 -0.90 7.67
C LEU A 269 -5.60 -1.26 7.40
N PHE A 270 -5.39 -2.18 6.47
CA PHE A 270 -4.07 -2.44 5.95
C PHE A 270 -4.15 -2.80 4.47
N PHE A 271 -3.10 -2.51 3.72
CA PHE A 271 -3.00 -2.93 2.34
C PHE A 271 -1.64 -3.56 2.06
N HIS A 272 -1.65 -4.54 1.16
CA HIS A 272 -0.45 -5.18 0.67
C HIS A 272 -0.25 -4.87 -0.81
N ALA A 273 0.96 -4.46 -1.14
CA ALA A 273 1.37 -4.06 -2.46
C ALA A 273 2.79 -4.60 -2.73
N ASP A 274 3.07 -4.93 -4.00
CA ASP A 274 4.46 -4.85 -4.46
C ASP A 274 4.86 -3.36 -4.51
N LEU A 275 6.16 -3.05 -4.40
CA LEU A 275 6.59 -1.65 -4.29
C LEU A 275 6.18 -0.79 -5.49
N ASP A 276 6.08 -1.39 -6.67
CA ASP A 276 5.65 -0.76 -7.92
C ASP A 276 4.12 -0.66 -8.06
N GLU A 277 3.33 -1.04 -7.05
CA GLU A 277 1.87 -0.95 -7.05
C GLU A 277 1.39 0.15 -6.10
N PHE A 278 1.06 1.31 -6.66
CA PHE A 278 0.72 2.52 -5.92
C PHE A 278 -0.79 2.75 -5.92
N ALA A 279 -1.44 2.59 -4.77
CA ALA A 279 -2.78 3.11 -4.56
C ALA A 279 -2.84 4.64 -4.72
N LYS A 280 -3.90 5.19 -5.31
CA LYS A 280 -4.07 6.64 -5.38
C LYS A 280 -4.36 7.21 -3.98
N PRO A 281 -3.63 8.25 -3.52
CA PRO A 281 -3.77 8.81 -2.18
C PRO A 281 -5.21 9.20 -1.81
N HIS A 282 -5.94 9.82 -2.75
CA HIS A 282 -7.33 10.25 -2.53
C HIS A 282 -8.32 9.10 -2.32
N VAL A 283 -8.00 7.87 -2.76
CA VAL A 283 -8.80 6.67 -2.46
C VAL A 283 -8.54 6.22 -1.03
N LEU A 284 -7.25 6.07 -0.66
CA LEU A 284 -6.86 5.64 0.69
C LEU A 284 -7.36 6.60 1.77
N ALA A 285 -7.29 7.92 1.53
CA ALA A 285 -7.75 8.92 2.49
C ALA A 285 -9.26 8.82 2.74
N ARG A 286 -10.08 8.72 1.68
CA ARG A 286 -11.54 8.52 1.80
C ARG A 286 -11.88 7.21 2.50
N MET A 287 -11.21 6.10 2.15
CA MET A 287 -11.44 4.81 2.82
C MET A 287 -11.05 4.86 4.31
N LYS A 288 -9.96 5.55 4.66
CA LYS A 288 -9.53 5.72 6.06
C LYS A 288 -10.51 6.59 6.85
N LYS A 289 -10.95 7.73 6.30
CA LYS A 289 -11.73 8.75 7.03
C LYS A 289 -13.24 8.53 7.02
N CYS A 290 -13.79 7.90 5.98
CA CYS A 290 -15.24 7.80 5.77
C CYS A 290 -15.74 6.36 5.80
N GLY A 291 -16.96 6.14 6.31
CA GLY A 291 -17.65 4.86 6.25
C GLY A 291 -18.63 4.77 5.07
N GLY A 292 -19.32 3.64 4.98
CA GLY A 292 -20.32 3.37 3.94
C GLY A 292 -19.84 2.45 2.81
N TRP A 293 -18.59 1.97 2.87
CA TRP A 293 -18.01 1.04 1.89
C TRP A 293 -17.70 -0.33 2.49
N GLU A 294 -17.61 -0.45 3.82
CA GLU A 294 -17.07 -1.60 4.52
C GLU A 294 -17.87 -2.90 4.26
N HIS A 295 -19.18 -2.77 4.00
CA HIS A 295 -20.04 -3.92 3.71
C HIS A 295 -19.67 -4.63 2.42
N LEU A 296 -19.02 -3.95 1.48
CA LEU A 296 -18.53 -4.55 0.23
C LEU A 296 -17.41 -5.56 0.50
N GLN A 297 -16.62 -5.38 1.56
CA GLN A 297 -15.57 -6.31 1.96
C GLN A 297 -16.03 -7.28 3.07
N ALA A 298 -16.56 -6.73 4.16
CA ALA A 298 -16.78 -7.45 5.41
C ALA A 298 -18.25 -7.86 5.63
N GLY A 299 -19.15 -7.58 4.67
CA GLY A 299 -20.57 -7.88 4.81
C GLY A 299 -21.20 -7.08 5.96
N ILE A 300 -21.81 -7.78 6.93
CA ILE A 300 -22.43 -7.11 8.09
C ILE A 300 -21.39 -6.62 9.11
N GLY A 301 -20.13 -7.07 9.04
CA GLY A 301 -19.10 -6.69 10.01
C GLY A 301 -19.19 -7.44 11.35
N GLY A 302 -18.83 -6.74 12.43
CA GLY A 302 -18.91 -7.18 13.83
C GLY A 302 -17.57 -7.22 14.55
N GLY A 303 -17.56 -6.82 15.83
CA GLY A 303 -16.38 -6.85 16.69
C GLY A 303 -16.18 -8.16 17.47
N PRO A 304 -14.98 -8.38 18.04
CA PRO A 304 -14.74 -9.45 19.00
C PRO A 304 -15.63 -9.31 20.24
N LYS A 305 -15.94 -10.45 20.85
CA LYS A 305 -16.52 -10.54 22.18
C LYS A 305 -15.41 -10.61 23.20
N SER A 306 -15.64 -10.06 24.39
CA SER A 306 -14.64 -10.10 25.43
C SER A 306 -14.53 -11.50 26.04
N PHE A 307 -13.31 -12.01 26.18
CA PHE A 307 -13.03 -13.24 26.94
C PHE A 307 -13.21 -13.06 28.46
N LYS A 308 -13.54 -11.85 28.93
CA LYS A 308 -14.06 -11.63 30.29
C LYS A 308 -15.44 -12.28 30.48
N ASP A 309 -16.17 -12.50 29.39
CA ASP A 309 -17.40 -13.30 29.40
C ASP A 309 -17.03 -14.78 29.25
N GLU A 310 -17.30 -15.57 30.28
CA GLU A 310 -16.98 -17.00 30.34
C GLU A 310 -17.69 -17.85 29.26
N SER A 311 -18.69 -17.28 28.57
CA SER A 311 -19.36 -17.95 27.44
C SER A 311 -18.60 -17.81 26.11
N VAL A 312 -17.60 -16.94 26.04
CA VAL A 312 -16.85 -16.65 24.81
C VAL A 312 -15.68 -17.62 24.69
N GLU A 313 -15.72 -18.48 23.67
CA GLU A 313 -14.70 -19.48 23.40
C GLU A 313 -13.84 -19.13 22.17
N THR A 314 -12.66 -19.76 22.09
CA THR A 314 -11.79 -19.72 20.91
C THR A 314 -11.57 -21.11 20.34
N TYR A 315 -11.69 -21.26 19.01
CA TYR A 315 -11.44 -22.53 18.34
C TYR A 315 -9.95 -22.90 18.29
N PHE A 316 -9.05 -22.01 18.70
CA PHE A 316 -7.64 -22.34 18.89
C PHE A 316 -7.39 -23.20 20.14
N ILE A 317 -8.27 -23.09 21.14
CA ILE A 317 -8.17 -23.85 22.39
C ILE A 317 -9.26 -24.93 22.46
N ASN A 318 -10.52 -24.56 22.19
CA ASN A 318 -11.63 -25.51 22.22
C ASN A 318 -11.71 -26.31 20.92
N LYS A 319 -11.10 -27.50 20.92
CA LYS A 319 -11.13 -28.46 19.81
C LYS A 319 -12.53 -29.00 19.49
N ASN A 320 -13.52 -28.79 20.36
CA ASN A 320 -14.91 -29.19 20.11
C ASN A 320 -15.70 -28.15 19.30
N MET A 321 -15.16 -26.94 19.10
CA MET A 321 -15.76 -25.96 18.20
C MET A 321 -15.64 -26.49 16.77
N ASN A 322 -16.79 -26.72 16.13
CA ASN A 322 -16.86 -27.34 14.81
C ASN A 322 -16.52 -26.31 13.71
N VAL A 323 -15.23 -26.01 13.53
CA VAL A 323 -14.72 -25.18 12.44
C VAL A 323 -14.18 -26.07 11.33
N THR A 324 -14.75 -25.95 10.14
CA THR A 324 -14.31 -26.71 8.97
C THR A 324 -13.14 -26.00 8.29
N ASN A 325 -12.26 -26.79 7.68
CA ASN A 325 -11.13 -26.28 6.91
C ASN A 325 -11.35 -26.52 5.42
N ARG A 326 -10.86 -25.59 4.60
CA ARG A 326 -10.64 -25.80 3.17
C ARG A 326 -9.49 -26.80 2.94
N LYS A 327 -9.35 -27.27 1.70
CA LYS A 327 -8.29 -28.23 1.32
C LYS A 327 -6.86 -27.73 1.56
N ASN A 328 -6.65 -26.42 1.50
CA ASN A 328 -5.39 -25.72 1.77
C ASN A 328 -5.17 -25.39 3.27
N GLY A 329 -6.03 -25.90 4.16
CA GLY A 329 -5.91 -25.68 5.60
C GLY A 329 -6.55 -24.40 6.14
N GLU A 330 -7.14 -23.55 5.30
CA GLU A 330 -7.82 -22.34 5.77
C GLU A 330 -9.11 -22.63 6.51
N TYR A 331 -9.31 -21.96 7.65
CA TYR A 331 -10.58 -22.00 8.38
C TYR A 331 -11.72 -21.37 7.55
N ILE A 332 -12.85 -22.07 7.44
CA ILE A 332 -14.05 -21.57 6.76
C ILE A 332 -14.84 -20.70 7.75
N MET A 333 -14.83 -19.38 7.52
CA MET A 333 -15.47 -18.39 8.39
C MET A 333 -16.66 -17.76 7.64
N ASP A 334 -17.87 -17.88 8.18
CA ASP A 334 -19.14 -17.52 7.51
C ASP A 334 -19.61 -16.08 7.80
N TYR A 335 -18.68 -15.14 7.89
CA TYR A 335 -19.02 -13.75 8.22
C TYR A 335 -18.26 -12.68 7.44
N GLU A 336 -17.22 -13.04 6.67
CA GLU A 336 -16.57 -12.13 5.73
C GLU A 336 -17.17 -12.32 4.33
N ARG A 337 -17.38 -11.24 3.58
CA ARG A 337 -17.83 -11.34 2.18
C ARG A 337 -16.64 -11.63 1.26
N HIS A 338 -15.55 -10.87 1.44
CA HIS A 338 -14.29 -11.00 0.71
C HIS A 338 -13.10 -10.77 1.65
N LYS A 339 -11.96 -11.40 1.34
CA LYS A 339 -10.72 -11.21 2.11
C LYS A 339 -10.18 -9.78 2.03
N SER A 340 -10.42 -9.10 0.91
CA SER A 340 -9.94 -7.76 0.59
C SER A 340 -10.75 -7.13 -0.54
N ILE A 341 -10.58 -5.83 -0.73
CA ILE A 341 -10.99 -5.11 -1.95
C ILE A 341 -9.74 -4.81 -2.78
N GLY A 342 -9.78 -5.13 -4.07
CA GLY A 342 -8.72 -4.80 -5.02
C GLY A 342 -8.88 -3.38 -5.56
N LEU A 343 -7.73 -2.73 -5.82
CA LEU A 343 -7.65 -1.44 -6.48
C LEU A 343 -7.30 -1.65 -7.95
N GLU A 344 -8.15 -1.18 -8.87
CA GLU A 344 -7.84 -1.20 -10.29
C GLU A 344 -6.64 -0.30 -10.59
N SER A 345 -5.59 -0.90 -11.13
CA SER A 345 -4.32 -0.25 -11.40
C SER A 345 -4.03 -0.13 -12.89
N GLN A 346 -3.49 1.03 -13.26
CA GLN A 346 -2.98 1.30 -14.59
C GLN A 346 -1.61 0.63 -14.79
N TYR A 347 -1.51 -0.38 -15.65
CA TYR A 347 -0.24 -1.03 -15.98
C TYR A 347 0.57 -0.16 -16.93
N LEU A 348 1.63 0.42 -16.39
CA LEU A 348 2.58 1.26 -17.09
C LEU A 348 3.94 0.55 -17.08
N ALA A 349 4.71 0.70 -18.15
CA ALA A 349 6.00 0.04 -18.30
C ALA A 349 7.09 1.07 -18.62
N TYR A 350 8.20 1.03 -17.90
CA TYR A 350 9.39 1.88 -18.11
C TYR A 350 9.21 3.39 -17.81
N SER A 351 8.07 3.96 -18.18
CA SER A 351 7.66 5.37 -18.05
C SER A 351 6.13 5.48 -18.21
N PHE A 352 5.56 6.63 -17.83
CA PHE A 352 4.11 6.88 -17.85
C PHE A 352 3.49 6.95 -19.25
N ASN A 353 4.31 7.02 -20.31
CA ASN A 353 3.86 7.06 -21.71
C ASN A 353 3.89 5.69 -22.40
N ILE A 354 4.13 4.58 -21.70
CA ILE A 354 4.23 3.25 -22.31
C ILE A 354 3.38 2.23 -21.53
N VAL A 355 2.58 1.45 -22.24
CA VAL A 355 1.62 0.49 -21.67
C VAL A 355 1.68 -0.85 -22.37
N GLU A 356 1.36 -1.95 -21.66
CA GLU A 356 1.40 -3.29 -22.25
C GLU A 356 0.28 -3.48 -23.29
N LYS A 357 -0.94 -3.05 -22.96
CA LYS A 357 -2.14 -3.20 -23.77
C LYS A 357 -2.74 -1.82 -24.05
N SER A 358 -3.64 -1.76 -25.04
CA SER A 358 -4.35 -0.50 -25.33
C SER A 358 -5.30 -0.09 -24.21
N ASP A 359 -5.72 -1.04 -23.38
CA ASP A 359 -6.35 -0.74 -22.11
C ASP A 359 -5.25 -0.69 -21.06
N ILE A 360 -5.16 0.43 -20.35
CA ILE A 360 -4.19 0.62 -19.28
C ILE A 360 -4.65 -0.08 -17.99
N ARG A 361 -5.96 -0.34 -17.83
CA ARG A 361 -6.55 -0.97 -16.64
C ARG A 361 -6.52 -2.50 -16.71
N THR A 362 -5.35 -3.08 -16.53
CA THR A 362 -5.17 -4.53 -16.71
C THR A 362 -4.94 -5.30 -15.41
N ASN A 363 -4.73 -4.59 -14.30
CA ASN A 363 -4.35 -5.16 -13.01
C ASN A 363 -5.27 -4.64 -11.88
N PHE A 364 -5.36 -5.40 -10.78
CA PHE A 364 -6.30 -5.15 -9.67
C PHE A 364 -5.61 -5.24 -8.30
N HIS A 365 -4.44 -4.58 -8.20
CA HIS A 365 -3.61 -4.50 -7.01
C HIS A 365 -3.13 -3.05 -6.84
N PRO A 366 -2.91 -2.57 -5.60
CA PRO A 366 -2.83 -3.34 -4.37
C PRO A 366 -4.20 -3.74 -3.80
N ASN A 367 -4.18 -4.58 -2.77
CA ASN A 367 -5.37 -5.07 -2.09
C ASN A 367 -5.45 -4.50 -0.67
N LEU A 368 -6.61 -3.97 -0.31
CA LEU A 368 -6.89 -3.40 1.01
C LEU A 368 -7.82 -4.32 1.79
N ALA A 369 -7.56 -4.49 3.08
CA ALA A 369 -8.37 -5.26 4.01
C ALA A 369 -8.61 -4.52 5.33
N ILE A 370 -9.62 -5.01 6.07
CA ILE A 370 -9.99 -4.58 7.42
C ILE A 370 -9.45 -5.65 8.37
N PHE A 371 -8.71 -5.23 9.38
CA PHE A 371 -8.26 -6.15 10.43
C PHE A 371 -9.45 -6.56 11.32
N ASP A 372 -9.76 -7.85 11.32
CA ASP A 372 -10.83 -8.46 12.09
C ASP A 372 -10.27 -9.19 13.30
N ALA A 373 -10.35 -8.54 14.46
CA ALA A 373 -9.93 -9.16 15.72
C ALA A 373 -10.68 -10.45 16.07
N ARG A 374 -11.90 -10.71 15.57
CA ARG A 374 -12.58 -12.01 15.80
C ARG A 374 -11.80 -13.14 15.18
N ARG A 375 -11.37 -12.99 13.92
CA ARG A 375 -10.48 -13.93 13.24
C ARG A 375 -9.22 -14.10 14.07
N SER A 376 -8.58 -12.98 14.43
CA SER A 376 -7.34 -12.95 15.20
C SER A 376 -7.40 -13.80 16.47
N LEU A 377 -8.53 -13.72 17.20
CA LEU A 377 -8.79 -14.40 18.46
C LEU A 377 -9.40 -15.80 18.32
N GLY A 378 -9.81 -16.19 17.11
CA GLY A 378 -10.44 -17.47 16.85
C GLY A 378 -11.87 -17.57 17.36
N GLN A 379 -12.63 -16.49 17.22
CA GLN A 379 -14.05 -16.44 17.58
C GLN A 379 -14.93 -16.71 16.36
N VAL A 380 -16.02 -17.45 16.55
CA VAL A 380 -17.04 -17.68 15.52
C VAL A 380 -18.12 -16.59 15.57
N SER A 381 -18.73 -16.26 14.43
CA SER A 381 -19.84 -15.29 14.41
C SER A 381 -21.09 -15.87 15.07
N GLU A 382 -21.72 -15.07 15.94
CA GLU A 382 -22.90 -15.47 16.72
C GLU A 382 -24.24 -15.35 15.98
N ARG A 383 -24.25 -14.78 14.76
CA ARG A 383 -25.49 -14.65 13.98
C ARG A 383 -25.91 -15.98 13.33
N LYS A 384 -26.31 -16.98 14.13
CA LYS A 384 -27.12 -18.17 13.74
C LYS A 384 -28.09 -18.66 14.85
N ASN A 385 -29.28 -19.08 14.39
CA ASN A 385 -30.59 -19.32 15.05
C ASN A 385 -30.77 -20.26 16.29
N ARG A 386 -29.80 -20.53 17.19
CA ARG A 386 -30.11 -21.39 18.37
C ARG A 386 -29.39 -21.01 19.67
N LYS A 387 -30.15 -21.14 20.79
CA LYS A 387 -29.61 -21.10 22.16
C LYS A 387 -28.55 -22.21 22.36
N PRO A 388 -27.39 -21.91 22.97
CA PRO A 388 -26.45 -22.93 23.40
C PRO A 388 -27.09 -23.85 24.43
N LYS A 389 -26.81 -25.16 24.34
CA LYS A 389 -27.04 -26.10 25.43
C LYS A 389 -25.76 -26.19 26.27
N GLU A 390 -25.91 -26.05 27.57
CA GLU A 390 -24.83 -26.15 28.56
C GLU A 390 -24.11 -27.52 28.52
N LYS A 391 -22.78 -27.45 28.62
CA LYS A 391 -21.99 -28.21 29.60
C LYS A 391 -20.69 -27.44 29.85
N ARG A 392 -20.58 -26.84 31.04
CA ARG A 392 -19.41 -26.07 31.50
C ARG A 392 -18.21 -27.01 31.75
N ARG A 393 -17.03 -26.61 31.26
CA ARG A 393 -15.71 -27.00 31.81
C ARG A 393 -15.08 -25.74 32.41
N GLU A 394 -14.08 -25.91 33.29
CA GLU A 394 -13.28 -24.79 33.81
C GLU A 394 -12.76 -23.94 32.65
N TYR A 395 -13.19 -22.68 32.62
CA TYR A 395 -12.81 -21.68 31.62
C TYR A 395 -11.68 -20.82 32.19
N THR A 396 -10.73 -20.45 31.34
CA THR A 396 -9.67 -19.49 31.69
C THR A 396 -9.54 -18.52 30.52
N ASP A 397 -9.55 -17.22 30.80
CA ASP A 397 -9.37 -16.16 29.80
C ASP A 397 -8.08 -16.42 28.97
N PRO A 398 -8.20 -16.76 27.67
CA PRO A 398 -7.04 -17.05 26.82
C PRO A 398 -6.01 -15.92 26.78
N LEU A 399 -6.43 -14.67 26.89
CA LEU A 399 -5.54 -13.50 26.82
C LEU A 399 -4.70 -13.31 28.10
N LEU A 400 -5.00 -14.02 29.19
CA LEU A 400 -4.14 -14.09 30.37
C LEU A 400 -3.03 -15.15 30.24
N ASN A 401 -3.13 -16.04 29.25
CA ASN A 401 -2.11 -17.05 28.99
C ASN A 401 -0.95 -16.43 28.18
N PRO A 402 0.28 -16.36 28.71
CA PRO A 402 1.41 -15.78 28.00
C PRO A 402 1.79 -16.53 26.71
N ASN A 403 1.32 -17.77 26.54
CA ASN A 403 1.57 -18.58 25.35
C ASN A 403 0.50 -18.44 24.26
N PHE A 404 -0.58 -17.69 24.51
CA PHE A 404 -1.60 -17.44 23.50
C PHE A 404 -1.21 -16.23 22.65
N ASP A 405 -1.01 -16.43 21.35
CA ASP A 405 -0.73 -15.33 20.42
C ASP A 405 -2.06 -14.67 19.99
N PRO A 406 -2.35 -13.41 20.37
CA PRO A 406 -3.59 -12.74 20.00
C PRO A 406 -3.71 -12.47 18.49
N TYR A 407 -2.65 -12.70 17.71
CA TYR A 407 -2.61 -12.60 16.24
C TYR A 407 -2.68 -13.97 15.53
N GLN A 408 -2.85 -15.06 16.27
CA GLN A 408 -2.83 -16.43 15.74
C GLN A 408 -3.76 -16.64 14.54
N GLY A 409 -4.91 -15.96 14.51
CA GLY A 409 -5.85 -16.07 13.38
C GLY A 409 -5.41 -15.48 12.05
N TYR A 410 -4.31 -14.72 12.04
CA TYR A 410 -3.66 -14.24 10.82
C TYR A 410 -2.36 -15.01 10.50
N MET A 411 -2.10 -16.10 11.22
CA MET A 411 -0.94 -16.96 11.01
C MET A 411 -1.34 -18.28 10.35
N TYR A 412 -0.36 -18.90 9.70
CA TYR A 412 -0.45 -20.26 9.19
C TYR A 412 0.55 -21.15 9.92
N THR A 413 0.13 -22.35 10.30
CA THR A 413 0.91 -23.22 11.20
C THR A 413 2.14 -23.84 10.55
N ASP A 414 2.22 -23.87 9.22
CA ASP A 414 3.38 -24.41 8.50
C ASP A 414 3.85 -23.47 7.37
N ASN A 415 4.96 -22.80 7.65
CA ASN A 415 5.63 -21.88 6.74
C ASN A 415 7.00 -22.43 6.30
N THR A 416 7.19 -23.76 6.28
CA THR A 416 8.45 -24.34 5.78
C THR A 416 8.40 -24.65 4.28
N ASN A 417 7.20 -24.68 3.69
CA ASN A 417 6.93 -25.07 2.32
C ASN A 417 5.75 -24.29 1.70
N ASP A 418 5.59 -24.41 0.39
CA ASP A 418 4.49 -23.80 -0.39
C ASP A 418 3.34 -24.78 -0.70
N LEU A 419 3.28 -25.93 -0.02
CA LEU A 419 2.30 -27.00 -0.31
C LEU A 419 0.99 -26.88 0.47
N HIS A 420 0.85 -25.84 1.31
CA HIS A 420 -0.35 -25.60 2.14
C HIS A 420 -0.79 -26.81 2.98
N ILE A 421 0.17 -27.50 3.62
CA ILE A 421 -0.10 -28.67 4.47
C ILE A 421 -0.47 -28.32 5.92
N GLY A 422 -0.37 -27.04 6.29
CA GLY A 422 -0.70 -26.51 7.61
C GLY A 422 -2.19 -26.17 7.78
N LYS A 423 -2.48 -25.31 8.75
CA LYS A 423 -3.80 -24.75 9.03
C LYS A 423 -3.67 -23.26 9.37
N GLY A 424 -4.70 -22.47 9.11
CA GLY A 424 -4.72 -21.05 9.50
C GLY A 424 -4.96 -20.11 8.34
N TYR A 425 -4.44 -18.89 8.42
CA TYR A 425 -4.66 -17.86 7.42
C TYR A 425 -3.49 -17.79 6.43
N LEU A 426 -3.79 -18.00 5.15
CA LEU A 426 -2.84 -17.84 4.05
C LEU A 426 -2.85 -16.37 3.61
N GLY A 427 -1.97 -15.57 4.20
CA GLY A 427 -1.88 -14.12 3.94
C GLY A 427 -1.64 -13.76 2.47
N GLU A 428 -0.99 -14.64 1.70
CA GLU A 428 -0.81 -14.45 0.27
C GLU A 428 -2.13 -14.39 -0.51
N PHE A 429 -3.20 -15.02 -0.01
CA PHE A 429 -4.51 -15.01 -0.67
C PHE A 429 -5.26 -13.69 -0.55
N LEU A 430 -4.80 -12.79 0.33
CA LEU A 430 -5.29 -11.41 0.35
C LEU A 430 -5.07 -10.73 -1.01
N ARG A 431 -3.92 -10.96 -1.64
CA ARG A 431 -3.65 -10.47 -3.01
C ARG A 431 -4.51 -11.20 -4.04
N PHE A 432 -4.57 -12.52 -3.95
CA PHE A 432 -5.22 -13.36 -4.96
C PHE A 432 -6.74 -13.22 -5.02
N GLU A 433 -7.36 -12.53 -4.06
CA GLU A 433 -8.79 -12.22 -4.05
C GLU A 433 -9.25 -11.51 -5.34
N THR A 434 -8.38 -10.67 -5.94
CA THR A 434 -8.64 -9.94 -7.19
C THR A 434 -7.62 -10.18 -8.30
N SER A 435 -6.68 -11.12 -8.13
CA SER A 435 -5.69 -11.49 -9.17
C SER A 435 -6.30 -12.31 -10.31
N SER A 436 -7.23 -11.72 -11.06
CA SER A 436 -7.85 -12.33 -12.23
C SER A 436 -8.31 -11.29 -13.24
N ASN A 437 -8.71 -11.72 -14.45
CA ASN A 437 -9.21 -10.81 -15.47
C ASN A 437 -10.61 -10.27 -15.14
N THR A 438 -10.99 -9.17 -15.79
CA THR A 438 -12.27 -8.47 -15.58
C THR A 438 -13.50 -9.38 -15.76
N LEU A 439 -13.46 -10.33 -16.68
CA LEU A 439 -14.57 -11.28 -16.90
C LEU A 439 -14.76 -12.19 -15.68
N LYS A 440 -13.68 -12.73 -15.13
CA LYS A 440 -13.74 -13.59 -13.95
C LYS A 440 -14.12 -12.81 -12.69
N LEU A 441 -13.65 -11.57 -12.56
CA LEU A 441 -14.08 -10.68 -11.48
C LEU A 441 -15.59 -10.39 -11.56
N LYS A 442 -16.12 -10.18 -12.76
CA LYS A 442 -17.57 -10.04 -13.00
C LYS A 442 -18.33 -11.32 -12.64
N GLU A 443 -17.87 -12.48 -13.08
CA GLU A 443 -18.50 -13.79 -12.75
C GLU A 443 -18.53 -14.05 -11.25
N GLN A 444 -17.50 -13.60 -10.54
CA GLN A 444 -17.36 -13.75 -9.09
C GLN A 444 -17.93 -12.57 -8.29
N ASP A 445 -18.48 -11.56 -8.99
CA ASP A 445 -19.05 -10.34 -8.41
C ASP A 445 -18.13 -9.66 -7.39
N LYS A 446 -16.84 -9.53 -7.76
CA LYS A 446 -15.82 -8.92 -6.91
C LYS A 446 -15.96 -7.39 -6.92
N PRO A 447 -16.09 -6.73 -5.75
CA PRO A 447 -16.02 -5.28 -5.70
C PRO A 447 -14.57 -4.84 -5.94
N VAL A 448 -14.38 -3.97 -6.92
CA VAL A 448 -13.09 -3.38 -7.26
C VAL A 448 -13.26 -1.88 -7.37
N ILE A 449 -12.36 -1.12 -6.74
CA ILE A 449 -12.37 0.33 -6.82
C ILE A 449 -11.78 0.74 -8.17
N TRP A 450 -12.55 1.49 -8.93
CA TRP A 450 -12.23 1.91 -10.29
C TRP A 450 -11.15 3.00 -10.28
N GLU A 451 -10.21 2.92 -11.24
CA GLU A 451 -9.15 3.91 -11.46
C GLU A 451 -8.44 4.38 -10.20
N SER A 452 -7.98 3.43 -9.40
CA SER A 452 -7.59 3.65 -8.01
C SER A 452 -6.14 3.35 -7.70
N ALA A 453 -5.35 2.94 -8.69
CA ALA A 453 -3.92 2.67 -8.52
C ALA A 453 -3.10 2.84 -9.81
N TRP A 454 -1.79 2.88 -9.65
CA TRP A 454 -0.79 2.78 -10.73
C TRP A 454 0.07 1.54 -10.51
N HIS A 455 0.43 0.85 -11.58
CA HIS A 455 1.42 -0.23 -11.56
C HIS A 455 2.62 0.17 -12.42
N LEU A 456 3.74 0.51 -11.77
CA LEU A 456 4.92 1.16 -12.33
C LEU A 456 6.00 0.14 -12.72
N SER A 457 5.66 -0.77 -13.62
CA SER A 457 6.52 -1.89 -14.00
C SER A 457 7.86 -1.41 -14.57
N SER A 458 8.95 -1.76 -13.89
CA SER A 458 10.33 -1.44 -14.32
C SER A 458 10.63 0.06 -14.45
N PHE A 459 10.03 0.92 -13.61
CA PHE A 459 10.33 2.35 -13.50
C PHE A 459 11.67 2.61 -12.80
N LEU A 460 12.76 2.23 -13.48
CA LEU A 460 14.11 2.26 -12.93
C LEU A 460 14.97 3.33 -13.61
N PRO A 461 15.85 4.03 -12.87
CA PRO A 461 16.45 5.25 -13.37
C PRO A 461 17.48 5.03 -14.48
N SER A 462 18.25 3.94 -14.47
CA SER A 462 19.31 3.70 -15.45
C SER A 462 19.44 2.25 -15.88
N ILE A 463 20.22 2.01 -16.93
CA ILE A 463 20.51 0.66 -17.45
C ILE A 463 21.06 -0.29 -16.37
N GLU A 464 21.83 0.21 -15.40
CA GLU A 464 22.37 -0.60 -14.31
C GLU A 464 21.27 -1.15 -13.39
N HIS A 465 20.27 -0.33 -13.11
CA HIS A 465 19.14 -0.72 -12.27
C HIS A 465 18.24 -1.72 -12.99
N ILE A 466 17.96 -1.46 -14.28
CA ILE A 466 17.17 -2.37 -15.11
C ILE A 466 17.87 -3.71 -15.26
N TYR A 467 19.17 -3.71 -15.55
CA TYR A 467 19.98 -4.92 -15.59
C TYR A 467 19.91 -5.69 -14.28
N ASN A 468 20.10 -5.03 -13.12
CA ASN A 468 20.01 -5.67 -11.82
C ASN A 468 18.61 -6.27 -11.56
N LYS A 469 17.54 -5.57 -11.93
CA LYS A 469 16.16 -6.10 -11.80
C LYS A 469 15.99 -7.35 -12.65
N VAL A 470 16.40 -7.32 -13.92
CA VAL A 470 16.30 -8.45 -14.85
C VAL A 470 17.06 -9.66 -14.35
N THR A 471 18.30 -9.50 -13.88
CA THR A 471 19.09 -10.62 -13.38
C THR A 471 18.60 -11.13 -12.01
N SER A 472 18.02 -10.27 -11.18
CA SER A 472 17.48 -10.64 -9.86
C SER A 472 16.12 -11.34 -9.91
N TYR A 473 15.27 -11.00 -10.89
CA TYR A 473 13.86 -11.44 -10.97
C TYR A 473 13.54 -12.38 -12.14
N SER A 474 14.34 -12.42 -13.21
CA SER A 474 13.92 -13.13 -14.42
C SER A 474 13.82 -14.64 -14.20
N HIS A 475 12.63 -15.18 -14.53
CA HIS A 475 12.36 -16.62 -14.63
C HIS A 475 13.03 -17.25 -15.87
N PHE A 476 13.54 -16.44 -16.78
CA PHE A 476 14.01 -16.89 -18.08
C PHE A 476 15.52 -17.13 -18.01
N ASN A 477 15.92 -18.38 -18.24
CA ASN A 477 17.33 -18.80 -18.17
C ASN A 477 18.22 -18.10 -19.22
N GLU A 478 17.65 -17.55 -20.29
CA GLU A 478 18.37 -16.82 -21.32
C GLU A 478 19.13 -15.60 -20.78
N PHE A 479 18.61 -14.95 -19.73
CA PHE A 479 19.26 -13.81 -19.07
C PHE A 479 20.47 -14.22 -18.22
N LYS A 480 20.66 -15.53 -17.97
CA LYS A 480 21.76 -16.07 -17.15
C LYS A 480 23.00 -16.44 -17.98
N ILE A 481 22.84 -16.56 -19.30
CA ILE A 481 23.88 -17.10 -20.20
C ILE A 481 24.58 -15.98 -20.97
N LYS A 482 23.91 -14.85 -21.20
CA LYS A 482 24.48 -13.70 -21.91
C LYS A 482 25.49 -12.94 -21.05
N GLU A 483 26.52 -12.37 -21.70
CA GLU A 483 27.44 -11.45 -21.04
C GLU A 483 26.73 -10.14 -20.65
N GLU A 484 27.21 -9.47 -19.59
CA GLU A 484 26.58 -8.25 -19.05
C GLU A 484 26.40 -7.15 -20.11
N MET A 485 27.42 -6.89 -20.95
CA MET A 485 27.34 -5.86 -21.99
C MET A 485 26.33 -6.20 -23.08
N GLU A 486 26.30 -7.45 -23.54
CA GLU A 486 25.33 -7.91 -24.53
C GLU A 486 23.91 -7.79 -24.00
N LEU A 487 23.68 -8.21 -22.75
CA LEU A 487 22.37 -8.14 -22.14
C LEU A 487 21.91 -6.69 -21.93
N LYS A 488 22.79 -5.79 -21.50
CA LYS A 488 22.46 -4.36 -21.41
C LYS A 488 22.07 -3.77 -22.76
N GLN A 489 22.77 -4.14 -23.82
CA GLN A 489 22.43 -3.67 -25.16
C GLN A 489 21.08 -4.23 -25.63
N ASP A 490 20.79 -5.50 -25.35
CA ASP A 490 19.49 -6.13 -25.63
C ASP A 490 18.35 -5.40 -24.87
N ILE A 491 18.55 -5.12 -23.58
CA ILE A 491 17.60 -4.33 -22.76
C ILE A 491 17.33 -2.97 -23.39
N ILE A 492 18.38 -2.22 -23.75
CA ILE A 492 18.25 -0.91 -24.40
C ILE A 492 17.47 -1.03 -25.71
N ASN A 493 17.81 -2.02 -26.54
CA ASN A 493 17.15 -2.25 -27.82
C ASN A 493 15.67 -2.60 -27.65
N ARG A 494 15.32 -3.41 -26.63
CA ARG A 494 13.94 -3.77 -26.30
C ARG A 494 13.15 -2.54 -25.85
N ILE A 495 13.67 -1.73 -24.94
CA ILE A 495 13.00 -0.51 -24.48
C ILE A 495 12.77 0.44 -25.66
N LYS A 496 13.80 0.72 -26.47
CA LYS A 496 13.68 1.59 -27.66
C LYS A 496 12.73 1.05 -28.73
N SER A 497 12.57 -0.27 -28.79
CA SER A 497 11.65 -0.94 -29.72
C SER A 497 10.27 -1.21 -29.12
N TYR A 498 9.99 -0.70 -27.92
CA TYR A 498 8.72 -0.90 -27.21
C TYR A 498 8.42 -2.39 -26.99
N LYS A 499 9.42 -3.20 -26.64
CA LYS A 499 9.27 -4.64 -26.42
C LYS A 499 9.27 -4.98 -24.93
N TYR A 500 8.57 -6.05 -24.57
CA TYR A 500 8.63 -6.64 -23.24
C TYR A 500 10.05 -7.00 -22.82
N LEU A 501 10.38 -6.69 -21.57
CA LEU A 501 11.74 -6.84 -21.04
C LEU A 501 12.11 -8.30 -20.76
N TYR A 502 11.17 -9.08 -20.24
CA TYR A 502 11.48 -10.36 -19.61
C TYR A 502 11.22 -11.57 -20.49
N GLY A 503 10.79 -11.46 -21.76
CA GLY A 503 10.50 -12.65 -22.56
C GLY A 503 10.09 -12.34 -23.99
N ASP A 504 8.98 -12.97 -24.42
CA ASP A 504 8.46 -12.89 -25.79
C ASP A 504 8.35 -11.45 -26.30
N GLU A 505 8.45 -11.27 -27.62
CA GLU A 505 8.44 -9.96 -28.29
C GLU A 505 7.06 -9.27 -28.29
N VAL A 506 6.35 -9.28 -27.16
CA VAL A 506 5.14 -8.48 -26.96
C VAL A 506 5.51 -7.01 -27.11
N LYS A 507 4.84 -6.33 -28.04
CA LYS A 507 5.06 -4.92 -28.31
C LYS A 507 4.11 -4.07 -27.48
N TYR A 508 4.69 -3.26 -26.61
CA TYR A 508 4.03 -2.21 -25.85
C TYR A 508 3.55 -1.08 -26.77
N LYS A 509 2.64 -0.26 -26.25
CA LYS A 509 2.00 0.84 -26.96
C LYS A 509 2.29 2.16 -26.26
N ASP A 510 2.25 3.24 -27.02
CA ASP A 510 2.24 4.59 -26.49
C ASP A 510 0.94 4.89 -25.75
N THR A 511 1.03 5.70 -24.71
CA THR A 511 -0.08 6.35 -24.05
C THR A 511 0.27 7.82 -23.78
N ILE A 512 -0.73 8.62 -23.46
CA ILE A 512 -0.52 10.03 -23.08
C ILE A 512 -0.29 10.14 -21.57
N ILE A 513 0.38 11.22 -21.19
CA ILE A 513 0.57 11.64 -19.80
C ILE A 513 -0.21 12.94 -19.63
N ILE A 514 -0.97 13.07 -18.54
CA ILE A 514 -1.63 14.32 -18.18
C ILE A 514 -1.00 14.81 -16.88
N VAL A 515 -0.29 15.93 -16.96
CA VAL A 515 0.25 16.65 -15.80
C VAL A 515 -0.65 17.84 -15.47
N PRO A 516 -0.64 18.35 -14.22
CA PRO A 516 -1.41 19.54 -13.88
C PRO A 516 -0.97 20.76 -14.69
N ASP A 517 -1.91 21.60 -15.09
CA ASP A 517 -1.62 22.86 -15.80
C ASP A 517 -0.83 23.84 -14.93
N SER A 518 -1.09 23.82 -13.62
CA SER A 518 -0.41 24.65 -12.61
C SER A 518 0.26 23.79 -11.55
N TYR A 519 1.52 24.12 -11.25
CA TYR A 519 2.29 23.48 -10.18
C TYR A 519 1.64 23.73 -8.81
N LYS A 520 1.03 24.91 -8.62
CA LYS A 520 0.44 25.33 -7.34
C LYS A 520 -0.93 24.70 -7.10
N GLN A 521 -1.72 24.49 -8.15
CA GLN A 521 -3.10 23.98 -8.03
C GLN A 521 -3.18 22.45 -8.02
N GLY A 522 -2.32 21.75 -8.77
CA GLY A 522 -2.41 20.31 -8.93
C GLY A 522 -3.63 19.87 -9.75
N TYR A 523 -4.06 18.61 -9.61
CA TYR A 523 -5.21 18.08 -10.34
C TYR A 523 -6.55 18.58 -9.75
N PRO A 524 -7.49 19.05 -10.58
CA PRO A 524 -8.80 19.54 -10.14
C PRO A 524 -9.79 18.40 -9.87
N TYR A 525 -9.57 17.62 -8.82
CA TYR A 525 -10.47 16.50 -8.48
C TYR A 525 -11.87 16.96 -8.04
N ASP A 526 -12.91 16.35 -8.62
CA ASP A 526 -14.28 16.33 -8.11
C ASP A 526 -14.67 14.87 -7.75
N PHE A 527 -14.76 14.60 -6.46
CA PHE A 527 -15.18 13.32 -5.92
C PHE A 527 -16.56 13.39 -5.25
N SER A 528 -17.32 14.43 -5.55
CA SER A 528 -18.62 14.63 -4.93
C SER A 528 -19.63 13.57 -5.38
N PHE A 529 -20.38 12.99 -4.46
CA PHE A 529 -21.37 11.97 -4.79
C PHE A 529 -22.39 12.51 -5.79
N LYS A 530 -22.82 13.77 -5.63
CA LYS A 530 -23.74 14.44 -6.54
C LYS A 530 -23.21 14.47 -7.98
N TYR A 531 -21.95 14.88 -8.20
CA TYR A 531 -21.36 14.91 -9.53
C TYR A 531 -21.37 13.51 -10.17
N TRP A 532 -20.86 12.51 -9.44
CA TRP A 532 -20.75 11.14 -9.94
C TRP A 532 -22.11 10.46 -10.17
N ASP A 533 -23.09 10.73 -9.32
CA ASP A 533 -24.47 10.23 -9.47
C ASP A 533 -25.17 10.88 -10.66
N GLU A 534 -24.95 12.18 -10.90
CA GLU A 534 -25.50 12.87 -12.07
C GLU A 534 -24.94 12.33 -13.39
N ILE A 535 -23.61 12.18 -13.51
CA ILE A 535 -23.00 11.63 -14.74
C ILE A 535 -23.43 10.17 -14.96
N PHE A 536 -23.57 9.38 -13.89
CA PHE A 536 -24.02 7.99 -13.98
C PHE A 536 -25.47 7.90 -14.46
N LYS A 537 -26.39 8.66 -13.85
CA LYS A 537 -27.82 8.65 -14.23
C LYS A 537 -28.06 9.14 -15.65
N LYS A 538 -27.31 10.17 -16.07
CA LYS A 538 -27.43 10.75 -17.43
C LYS A 538 -26.67 9.93 -18.49
N LYS A 539 -25.79 9.01 -18.07
CA LYS A 539 -24.78 8.39 -18.94
C LYS A 539 -24.02 9.46 -19.73
N ASP A 540 -23.53 10.47 -19.00
CA ASP A 540 -23.00 11.70 -19.59
C ASP A 540 -21.70 11.44 -20.37
N THR A 541 -21.76 11.61 -21.68
CA THR A 541 -20.62 11.49 -22.61
C THR A 541 -20.17 12.85 -23.15
N SER A 542 -20.52 13.94 -22.46
CA SER A 542 -20.06 15.28 -22.81
C SER A 542 -18.54 15.36 -22.78
N LYS A 543 -18.00 16.27 -23.58
CA LYS A 543 -16.55 16.48 -23.69
C LYS A 543 -15.93 16.78 -22.33
N GLU A 544 -16.58 17.59 -21.49
CA GLU A 544 -16.10 17.94 -20.15
C GLU A 544 -15.93 16.70 -19.25
N VAL A 545 -16.93 15.82 -19.21
CA VAL A 545 -16.83 14.56 -18.46
C VAL A 545 -15.74 13.65 -19.05
N GLN A 546 -15.67 13.55 -20.38
CA GLN A 546 -14.63 12.73 -21.01
C GLN A 546 -13.22 13.26 -20.75
N ASP A 547 -13.01 14.58 -20.80
CA ASP A 547 -11.73 15.22 -20.49
C ASP A 547 -11.34 14.96 -19.01
N TYR A 548 -12.31 15.02 -18.09
CA TYR A 548 -12.08 14.70 -16.67
C TYR A 548 -11.75 13.21 -16.45
N LEU A 549 -12.47 12.29 -17.08
CA LEU A 549 -12.16 10.85 -17.00
C LEU A 549 -10.78 10.55 -17.61
N GLN A 550 -10.43 11.17 -18.73
CA GLN A 550 -9.09 11.06 -19.33
C GLN A 550 -8.01 11.58 -18.38
N MET A 551 -8.24 12.70 -17.67
CA MET A 551 -7.32 13.18 -16.64
C MET A 551 -7.10 12.12 -15.56
N LEU A 552 -8.16 11.51 -15.01
CA LEU A 552 -8.04 10.43 -14.00
C LEU A 552 -7.34 9.18 -14.55
N HIS A 553 -7.50 8.88 -15.84
CA HIS A 553 -6.85 7.75 -16.52
C HIS A 553 -5.37 7.99 -16.78
N HIS A 554 -4.93 9.24 -16.92
CA HIS A 554 -3.56 9.56 -17.37
C HIS A 554 -2.77 10.42 -16.39
N GLU A 555 -3.32 10.64 -15.19
CA GLU A 555 -2.62 11.30 -14.10
C GLU A 555 -1.43 10.48 -13.60
N ILE A 556 -0.46 11.18 -13.03
CA ILE A 556 0.77 10.59 -12.48
C ILE A 556 0.91 10.98 -11.00
N PRO A 557 1.69 10.23 -10.20
CA PRO A 557 1.87 10.53 -8.79
C PRO A 557 2.36 11.95 -8.54
N ASN A 558 1.91 12.54 -7.43
CA ASN A 558 2.21 13.93 -7.06
C ASN A 558 3.71 14.21 -6.97
N GLN A 559 4.45 13.28 -6.39
CA GLN A 559 5.87 13.37 -6.18
C GLN A 559 6.64 13.34 -7.50
N VAL A 560 6.11 12.71 -8.55
CA VAL A 560 6.69 12.71 -9.91
C VAL A 560 6.57 14.10 -10.52
N TRP A 561 5.34 14.62 -10.65
CA TRP A 561 5.14 15.92 -11.30
C TRP A 561 5.64 17.10 -10.47
N LYS A 562 5.68 16.99 -9.13
CA LYS A 562 6.27 18.01 -8.24
C LYS A 562 7.80 18.06 -8.32
N ASN A 563 8.45 16.99 -8.77
CA ASN A 563 9.91 16.87 -8.85
C ASN A 563 10.37 16.35 -10.22
N PRO A 564 10.04 17.05 -11.32
CA PRO A 564 10.22 16.54 -12.67
C PRO A 564 11.69 16.37 -13.08
N ILE A 565 12.60 17.10 -12.43
CA ILE A 565 14.06 16.94 -12.61
C ILE A 565 14.54 15.62 -11.98
N CYS A 566 13.99 15.24 -10.83
CA CYS A 566 14.40 14.03 -10.11
C CYS A 566 13.89 12.76 -10.78
N TYR A 567 12.65 12.79 -11.26
CA TYR A 567 11.94 11.64 -11.83
C TYR A 567 11.75 11.78 -13.36
N SER A 568 12.63 12.52 -14.04
CA SER A 568 12.54 12.80 -15.47
C SER A 568 12.39 11.52 -16.31
N TYR A 569 13.09 10.45 -15.95
CA TYR A 569 13.03 9.13 -16.61
C TYR A 569 11.66 8.44 -16.53
N MET A 570 10.82 8.80 -15.56
CA MET A 570 9.46 8.27 -15.44
C MET A 570 8.52 8.94 -16.45
N VAL A 571 8.84 10.16 -16.88
CA VAL A 571 8.03 10.94 -17.84
C VAL A 571 8.58 10.80 -19.26
N ASP A 572 9.90 10.80 -19.40
CA ASP A 572 10.63 10.66 -20.66
C ASP A 572 11.73 9.61 -20.50
N ARG A 573 11.51 8.43 -21.10
CA ARG A 573 12.36 7.26 -20.92
C ARG A 573 13.78 7.42 -21.49
N ASP A 574 14.04 8.43 -22.31
CA ASP A 574 15.40 8.71 -22.79
C ASP A 574 16.34 9.11 -21.64
N PHE A 575 15.81 9.70 -20.56
CA PHE A 575 16.59 9.96 -19.35
C PHE A 575 17.08 8.65 -18.72
N GLY A 576 18.39 8.61 -18.45
CA GLY A 576 19.10 7.43 -17.95
C GLY A 576 19.44 6.38 -19.00
N LEU A 577 19.10 6.63 -20.28
CA LEU A 577 19.53 5.83 -21.43
C LEU A 577 20.41 6.65 -22.38
N THR A 578 19.89 7.75 -22.90
CA THR A 578 20.57 8.66 -23.86
C THR A 578 20.69 10.08 -23.31
N LYS A 579 19.78 10.50 -22.43
CA LYS A 579 19.84 11.78 -21.70
C LYS A 579 20.37 11.54 -20.28
N ASP A 580 21.15 12.50 -19.79
CA ASP A 580 21.73 12.46 -18.45
C ASP A 580 20.66 12.72 -17.36
N LEU A 581 20.72 11.97 -16.28
CA LEU A 581 19.97 12.22 -15.05
C LEU A 581 20.61 13.38 -14.26
N TRP A 582 19.86 14.03 -13.37
CA TRP A 582 20.35 15.20 -12.64
C TRP A 582 21.65 14.94 -11.86
N TRP A 583 21.82 13.75 -11.28
CA TRP A 583 23.03 13.39 -10.53
C TRP A 583 24.22 13.02 -11.43
N GLN A 584 23.99 12.83 -12.73
CA GLN A 584 25.05 12.65 -13.72
C GLN A 584 25.56 14.01 -14.25
N VAL A 585 24.70 15.03 -14.25
CA VAL A 585 25.06 16.42 -14.61
C VAL A 585 25.67 17.16 -13.43
N ILE A 586 25.08 17.03 -12.23
CA ILE A 586 25.52 17.75 -11.03
C ILE A 586 26.64 16.97 -10.32
N PRO A 587 27.78 17.60 -9.99
CA PRO A 587 28.87 16.94 -9.27
C PRO A 587 28.45 16.34 -7.93
N LYS A 588 28.94 15.12 -7.62
CA LYS A 588 28.62 14.37 -6.40
C LYS A 588 28.74 15.17 -5.08
N LYS A 589 29.75 16.04 -4.98
CA LYS A 589 29.96 16.89 -3.79
C LYS A 589 28.82 17.89 -3.52
N LEU A 590 27.97 18.15 -4.53
CA LEU A 590 26.86 19.09 -4.46
C LEU A 590 25.51 18.40 -4.28
N TRP A 591 25.41 17.07 -4.39
CA TRP A 591 24.10 16.38 -4.36
C TRP A 591 23.28 16.69 -3.10
N LYS A 592 23.94 16.87 -1.93
CA LYS A 592 23.26 17.19 -0.67
C LYS A 592 22.87 18.67 -0.51
N THR A 593 23.43 19.56 -1.33
CA THR A 593 23.29 21.02 -1.16
C THR A 593 22.79 21.74 -2.41
N VAL A 594 22.57 21.00 -3.51
CA VAL A 594 22.15 21.57 -4.78
C VAL A 594 20.74 22.16 -4.64
N ARG A 595 20.57 23.33 -5.26
CA ARG A 595 19.30 24.04 -5.33
C ARG A 595 18.92 24.20 -6.80
N PHE A 596 17.86 23.55 -7.24
CA PHE A 596 17.48 23.52 -8.65
C PHE A 596 17.08 24.91 -9.17
N GLU A 597 16.45 25.74 -8.34
CA GLU A 597 16.10 27.13 -8.66
C GLU A 597 17.30 28.08 -8.77
N LYS A 598 18.52 27.59 -8.51
CA LYS A 598 19.77 28.34 -8.67
C LYS A 598 20.61 27.86 -9.86
N LEU A 599 20.16 26.82 -10.55
CA LEU A 599 20.79 26.38 -11.79
C LEU A 599 20.51 27.38 -12.92
N ASP A 600 21.43 27.48 -13.87
CA ASP A 600 21.21 28.25 -15.09
C ASP A 600 20.10 27.60 -15.96
N SER A 601 19.49 28.40 -16.83
CA SER A 601 18.35 27.96 -17.65
C SER A 601 18.72 26.81 -18.60
N GLU A 602 19.95 26.80 -19.14
CA GLU A 602 20.40 25.73 -20.04
C GLU A 602 20.48 24.39 -19.31
N THR A 603 21.01 24.38 -18.08
CA THR A 603 21.03 23.19 -17.23
C THR A 603 19.62 22.72 -16.86
N ILE A 604 18.70 23.63 -16.53
CA ILE A 604 17.30 23.28 -16.21
C ILE A 604 16.61 22.64 -17.42
N ASP A 605 16.72 23.26 -18.60
CA ASP A 605 16.09 22.74 -19.82
C ASP A 605 16.70 21.40 -20.26
N LYS A 606 17.98 21.15 -19.98
CA LYS A 606 18.62 19.83 -20.22
C LYS A 606 18.04 18.74 -19.31
N LEU A 607 17.65 19.08 -18.08
CA LEU A 607 17.22 18.12 -17.05
C LEU A 607 15.71 17.92 -16.97
N MET A 608 14.92 18.79 -17.60
CA MET A 608 13.47 18.80 -17.47
C MET A 608 12.79 18.21 -18.72
N PRO A 609 11.83 17.28 -18.57
CA PRO A 609 11.03 16.78 -19.69
C PRO A 609 10.26 17.91 -20.40
N SER A 610 10.07 17.79 -21.72
CA SER A 610 9.46 18.83 -22.54
C SER A 610 7.94 18.98 -22.39
N ILE A 611 7.28 18.09 -21.65
CA ILE A 611 5.82 18.12 -21.45
C ILE A 611 5.36 19.29 -20.57
N TYR A 612 6.25 19.82 -19.72
CA TYR A 612 5.91 20.88 -18.77
C TYR A 612 5.95 22.26 -19.42
N SER A 613 4.89 23.04 -19.24
CA SER A 613 4.76 24.40 -19.78
C SER A 613 5.72 25.39 -19.10
N ASP A 614 6.03 26.51 -19.77
CA ASP A 614 6.85 27.59 -19.19
C ASP A 614 6.23 28.19 -17.92
N LEU A 615 4.88 28.25 -17.87
CA LEU A 615 4.16 28.66 -16.67
C LEU A 615 4.41 27.70 -15.52
N PHE A 616 4.26 26.39 -15.76
CA PHE A 616 4.51 25.35 -14.76
C PHE A 616 5.96 25.40 -14.26
N LYS A 617 6.93 25.51 -15.17
CA LYS A 617 8.35 25.66 -14.85
C LYS A 617 8.59 26.84 -13.92
N LYS A 618 8.02 28.00 -14.25
CA LYS A 618 8.14 29.22 -13.45
C LYS A 618 7.57 29.02 -12.05
N GLU A 619 6.35 28.48 -11.94
CA GLU A 619 5.70 28.23 -10.65
C GLU A 619 6.49 27.25 -9.78
N MET A 620 7.01 26.17 -10.37
CA MET A 620 7.84 25.19 -9.68
C MET A 620 9.08 25.84 -9.06
N LEU A 621 9.84 26.63 -9.83
CA LEU A 621 11.06 27.27 -9.34
C LEU A 621 10.75 28.33 -8.26
N GLU A 622 9.62 29.02 -8.37
CA GLU A 622 9.14 29.95 -7.33
C GLU A 622 8.84 29.24 -6.01
N GLU A 623 8.11 28.11 -6.05
CA GLU A 623 7.78 27.34 -4.84
C GLU A 623 9.03 26.72 -4.21
N MET A 624 9.93 26.14 -5.00
CA MET A 624 11.23 25.63 -4.52
C MET A 624 12.05 26.72 -3.82
N ALA A 625 12.00 27.97 -4.31
CA ALA A 625 12.69 29.10 -3.69
C ALA A 625 12.11 29.49 -2.33
N LYS A 626 10.77 29.46 -2.19
CA LYS A 626 10.04 29.82 -0.96
C LYS A 626 10.29 28.82 0.16
N GLU A 627 10.16 27.53 -0.12
CA GLU A 627 10.29 26.47 0.89
C GLU A 627 11.71 26.44 1.51
N ASN A 628 12.72 26.79 0.70
CA ASN A 628 14.08 26.97 1.17
C ASN A 628 14.27 28.21 2.06
N TYR A 629 13.46 29.25 1.89
CA TYR A 629 13.48 30.41 2.78
C TYR A 629 12.83 30.10 4.14
N ASP A 630 11.73 29.34 4.14
CA ASP A 630 11.01 28.98 5.36
C ASP A 630 11.75 27.93 6.20
N SER A 631 12.37 26.93 5.58
CA SER A 631 13.21 25.94 6.29
C SER A 631 14.44 26.58 6.96
N ASN A 632 15.04 27.60 6.35
CA ASN A 632 16.14 28.36 6.97
C ASN A 632 15.65 29.14 8.20
N LYS A 633 14.48 29.79 8.15
CA LYS A 633 13.87 30.46 9.31
C LYS A 633 13.51 29.51 10.44
N GLU A 634 13.00 28.32 10.11
CA GLU A 634 12.63 27.32 11.10
C GLU A 634 13.88 26.71 11.77
N SER A 635 14.94 26.50 11.00
CA SER A 635 16.25 26.10 11.53
C SER A 635 16.90 27.16 12.43
N GLU A 636 16.72 28.46 12.13
CA GLU A 636 17.18 29.57 12.96
C GLU A 636 16.36 29.69 14.26
N LYS A 637 15.03 29.52 14.19
CA LYS A 637 14.17 29.47 15.39
C LYS A 637 14.50 28.30 16.31
N ASN A 638 14.76 27.12 15.75
CA ASN A 638 15.13 25.94 16.54
C ASN A 638 16.52 26.10 17.18
N LYS A 639 17.50 26.70 16.48
CA LYS A 639 18.78 27.07 17.08
C LYS A 639 18.63 28.09 18.21
N ILE A 640 17.74 29.09 18.07
CA ILE A 640 17.50 30.08 19.13
C ILE A 640 16.82 29.45 20.36
N ASN A 641 15.99 28.43 20.18
CA ASN A 641 15.37 27.69 21.29
C ASN A 641 16.36 26.75 22.00
N ASP A 642 17.28 26.10 21.27
CA ASP A 642 18.33 25.28 21.87
C ASP A 642 19.37 26.12 22.64
N TYR A 643 19.61 27.36 22.23
CA TYR A 643 20.45 28.31 23.00
C TYR A 643 19.78 28.87 24.27
N LYS A 644 18.44 28.73 24.40
CA LYS A 644 17.71 29.14 25.62
C LYS A 644 17.51 27.98 26.61
N ASN A 645 17.75 26.74 26.19
CA ASN A 645 17.59 25.53 26.98
C ASN A 645 18.93 24.87 27.38
N ASN A 646 20.07 25.54 27.14
CA ASN A 646 21.41 25.13 27.63
C ASN A 646 21.91 26.07 28.72
#